data_AF-A0A7V6AN28-F1
#
_entry.id   AF-A0A7V6AN28-F1
#
_cell.length_a   1.000
_cell.length_b   1.000
_cell.length_c   1.000
_cell.angle_alpha   90.00
_cell.angle_beta   90.00
_cell.angle_gamma   90.00
#
_symmetry.space_group_name_H-M   'P 1'
#
loop_
_entity.id
_entity.type
_entity.pdbx_description
1 polymer ?
#
loop_
_entity_poly.entity_id
_entity_poly.type
_entity_poly.pdbx_seq_one_letter_code
_entity_poly.pdbx_strand_id
1 'polypeptide(L)'
;MRRAIFFAFIIFAFGATAQTFWNFDEIERGHARREQSRAEIDRHGFERPFRMPEWRPTPRYSYPYYLTKLCEWWAFWQLMDTDSIEHGGIIEAETGALRHVIQTDNTQEVVWCWAYYTDRSGDSTYLHNIDSAWIYLSNFPAYHEELSYIGGSFVSYYYRVWNSALALLMEMGLREFLDDHSRISYADSCVDIIMNHRLSMDTPWPSIDGLHALVTAFSAGCLYQYGIDRERPDWCDTAVVIARTVQPWIDRNPSGHMAYSNWAMSSGTVIWGLMNSRFAAFPESLDTWLDIHGDHIPERIEPPTEYDPYVWDNSWNIWFGNAFRHLWKATGEDDWYFKYRTILDDLLAQDTDDDGGIPASAAGPDYEDMTWISAYLTLFSMDWIIDSLPEVDVGALNPTVHMPMGFATQDDTVYLVARAVNFGRSAVRDVDFMVTHNRGILFDTTYSFAWGEAFPRDTFKIVPGFEGDHRAGVSTLLEDDDPWNDTAAVEFFVTPVREISGSIFDSEAGEGAVSSEVRFYYLGEDTSFFYKADSSDGHSTSNFATRLPCLTFRVEIDPEFPYVPAVIETFAVLEDDANFLSVPLQRADLLLVDDDLGRNYEQYYMSALDSIGVSFRLWDRDAMGEISPEVHQQMRRQTVIWFTGDDTTTTLDSADIHALDHIVRTGGNVLLTGQGMGFDLAGTPKFDSLISAIWLGSDGTPMISGVPDDPISGDFREIITFGTSGGAGNQTRRDRLSPLAPAVGFLRFPCGASAAVRREDPSSGGKLVFIGFGLEGISHPAGSPAYTGRPELMLSILRWFNATFQVAEQILPKTLEIRAYPNPFNSTVRISIEGPAPTRVEIFDIAGRRIDVIARSDSDEKSPYASDEISPLWVEMTAKSEGDCFGLRS
;
A
#
# COMPACT_ATOMS: atom_id res chain seq x y z
N MET A 1 61.91 -22.06 -54.83
CA MET A 1 61.48 -23.48 -54.85
C MET A 1 61.54 -23.97 -53.41
N ARG A 2 60.54 -24.60 -52.76
CA ARG A 2 59.12 -24.93 -53.02
C ARG A 2 58.51 -25.14 -51.61
N ARG A 3 57.22 -24.80 -51.49
CA ARG A 3 56.39 -24.78 -50.27
C ARG A 3 56.02 -26.18 -49.77
N ALA A 4 55.73 -26.30 -48.47
CA ALA A 4 54.45 -26.76 -47.88
C ALA A 4 54.65 -27.56 -46.58
N ILE A 5 54.04 -27.09 -45.49
CA ILE A 5 53.99 -27.74 -44.18
C ILE A 5 52.78 -28.68 -44.14
N PHE A 6 53.02 -29.92 -43.68
CA PHE A 6 52.04 -30.98 -43.42
C PHE A 6 51.37 -30.74 -42.05
N PHE A 7 50.03 -30.83 -41.99
CA PHE A 7 49.30 -31.14 -40.76
C PHE A 7 48.39 -32.33 -41.03
N ALA A 8 48.56 -33.39 -40.23
CA ALA A 8 47.74 -34.57 -40.23
C ALA A 8 46.52 -34.35 -39.32
N PHE A 9 45.31 -34.51 -39.85
CA PHE A 9 44.09 -34.65 -39.06
C PHE A 9 43.69 -36.13 -39.06
N ILE A 10 43.62 -36.71 -37.87
CA ILE A 10 43.03 -38.03 -37.62
C ILE A 10 41.52 -37.82 -37.47
N ILE A 11 40.79 -38.49 -38.36
CA ILE A 11 39.35 -38.67 -38.32
C ILE A 11 39.03 -39.67 -37.22
N PHE A 12 38.14 -39.31 -36.28
CA PHE A 12 37.34 -40.26 -35.54
C PHE A 12 35.88 -39.83 -35.62
N ALA A 13 35.09 -40.65 -36.30
CA ALA A 13 33.65 -40.55 -36.40
C ALA A 13 33.00 -41.13 -35.13
N PHE A 14 32.07 -40.40 -34.52
CA PHE A 14 30.95 -40.94 -33.76
C PHE A 14 29.71 -40.17 -34.17
N GLY A 15 28.68 -40.90 -34.61
CA GLY A 15 27.50 -40.36 -35.26
C GLY A 15 26.48 -39.79 -34.28
N ALA A 16 25.79 -38.75 -34.76
CA ALA A 16 24.39 -38.51 -34.49
C ALA A 16 23.75 -38.20 -35.85
N THR A 17 22.93 -39.12 -36.33
CA THR A 17 22.16 -38.96 -37.56
C THR A 17 21.11 -37.88 -37.33
N ALA A 18 21.38 -36.65 -37.78
CA ALA A 18 20.31 -35.74 -38.17
C ALA A 18 19.66 -36.36 -39.41
N GLN A 19 18.64 -37.19 -39.22
CA GLN A 19 17.78 -37.60 -40.31
C GLN A 19 17.05 -36.36 -40.81
N THR A 20 17.45 -35.91 -41.99
CA THR A 20 16.60 -35.14 -42.89
C THR A 20 15.39 -36.00 -43.22
N PHE A 21 14.36 -35.96 -42.38
CA PHE A 21 13.02 -36.20 -42.91
C PHE A 21 12.69 -35.00 -43.79
N TRP A 22 12.44 -35.26 -45.07
CA TRP A 22 11.25 -34.81 -45.83
C TRP A 22 11.55 -34.98 -47.32
N ASN A 23 10.83 -35.93 -47.92
CA ASN A 23 10.70 -36.09 -49.37
C ASN A 23 9.50 -35.25 -49.82
N PHE A 24 9.67 -34.39 -50.83
CA PHE A 24 8.60 -33.57 -51.42
C PHE A 24 7.40 -34.41 -51.91
N ASP A 25 7.56 -35.72 -52.14
CA ASP A 25 6.48 -36.66 -52.47
C ASP A 25 5.47 -36.91 -51.32
N GLU A 26 5.72 -36.46 -50.09
CA GLU A 26 4.77 -36.56 -48.97
C GLU A 26 3.74 -35.43 -48.94
N ILE A 27 4.00 -34.30 -49.60
CA ILE A 27 3.07 -33.16 -49.68
C ILE A 27 1.87 -33.52 -50.59
N GLU A 28 2.11 -34.17 -51.74
CA GLU A 28 1.03 -34.68 -52.61
C GLU A 28 0.26 -35.85 -51.98
N ARG A 29 0.94 -36.71 -51.18
CA ARG A 29 0.27 -37.75 -50.37
C ARG A 29 -0.42 -37.19 -49.13
N GLY A 30 -0.09 -35.96 -48.73
CA GLY A 30 -0.79 -35.17 -47.72
C GLY A 30 -2.12 -34.63 -48.23
N HIS A 31 -2.22 -34.24 -49.51
CA HIS A 31 -3.49 -33.82 -50.13
C HIS A 31 -4.58 -34.90 -50.10
N ALA A 32 -4.24 -36.15 -50.44
CA ALA A 32 -5.21 -37.25 -50.41
C ALA A 32 -5.64 -37.65 -48.98
N ARG A 33 -4.76 -37.47 -47.99
CA ARG A 33 -5.08 -37.64 -46.56
C ARG A 33 -5.86 -36.45 -46.00
N ARG A 34 -5.61 -35.23 -46.48
CA ARG A 34 -6.34 -34.00 -46.14
C ARG A 34 -7.79 -34.02 -46.61
N GLU A 35 -8.11 -34.61 -47.76
CA GLU A 35 -9.52 -34.80 -48.17
C GLU A 35 -10.24 -35.84 -47.30
N GLN A 36 -9.52 -36.86 -46.82
CA GLN A 36 -10.07 -37.89 -45.95
C GLN A 36 -10.26 -37.36 -44.51
N SER A 37 -9.29 -36.57 -44.01
CA SER A 37 -9.41 -35.82 -42.75
C SER A 37 -10.44 -34.69 -42.83
N ARG A 38 -10.60 -33.98 -43.96
CA ARG A 38 -11.73 -33.04 -44.16
C ARG A 38 -13.08 -33.73 -44.06
N ALA A 39 -13.23 -34.90 -44.68
CA ALA A 39 -14.48 -35.67 -44.60
C ALA A 39 -14.75 -36.29 -43.21
N GLU A 40 -13.73 -36.47 -42.37
CA GLU A 40 -13.86 -36.87 -40.97
C GLU A 40 -14.03 -35.67 -40.02
N ILE A 41 -13.40 -34.53 -40.28
CA ILE A 41 -13.52 -33.26 -39.53
C ILE A 41 -14.88 -32.59 -39.80
N ASP A 42 -15.40 -32.62 -41.05
CA ASP A 42 -16.76 -32.15 -41.39
C ASP A 42 -17.86 -33.06 -40.81
N ARG A 43 -17.53 -34.31 -40.47
CA ARG A 43 -18.49 -35.30 -39.95
C ARG A 43 -18.40 -35.42 -38.43
N HIS A 44 -17.22 -35.22 -37.86
CA HIS A 44 -16.87 -35.26 -36.44
C HIS A 44 -15.86 -34.13 -36.20
N GLY A 45 -16.34 -32.90 -36.01
CA GLY A 45 -15.51 -31.81 -35.52
C GLY A 45 -14.65 -32.31 -34.35
N PHE A 46 -13.51 -31.69 -34.09
CA PHE A 46 -12.57 -32.08 -33.01
C PHE A 46 -13.18 -32.04 -31.58
N GLU A 47 -14.49 -32.14 -31.42
CA GLU A 47 -15.17 -32.55 -30.20
C GLU A 47 -14.95 -34.06 -29.99
N ARG A 48 -13.78 -34.40 -29.43
CA ARG A 48 -13.81 -35.50 -28.47
C ARG A 48 -14.83 -35.07 -27.40
N PRO A 49 -15.88 -35.86 -27.10
CA PRO A 49 -16.88 -35.48 -26.11
C PRO A 49 -16.23 -35.59 -24.73
N PHE A 50 -15.46 -34.57 -24.35
CA PHE A 50 -14.88 -34.46 -23.04
C PHE A 50 -15.87 -33.70 -22.17
N ARG A 51 -16.36 -34.39 -21.15
CA ARG A 51 -17.06 -33.75 -20.06
C ARG A 51 -16.05 -32.87 -19.34
N MET A 52 -16.36 -31.59 -19.14
CA MET A 52 -15.49 -30.69 -18.38
C MET A 52 -15.24 -31.25 -16.98
N PRO A 53 -14.00 -31.18 -16.47
CA PRO A 53 -13.73 -31.46 -15.08
C PRO A 53 -14.57 -30.56 -14.18
N GLU A 54 -15.02 -31.10 -13.06
CA GLU A 54 -15.73 -30.31 -12.05
C GLU A 54 -14.82 -29.20 -11.52
N TRP A 55 -15.30 -27.96 -11.54
CA TRP A 55 -14.56 -26.78 -11.11
C TRP A 55 -15.48 -25.86 -10.30
N ARG A 56 -15.00 -25.40 -9.14
CA ARG A 56 -15.77 -24.57 -8.21
C ARG A 56 -14.86 -23.48 -7.64
N PRO A 57 -14.83 -22.28 -8.24
CA PRO A 57 -13.92 -21.23 -7.82
C PRO A 57 -14.36 -20.59 -6.51
N THR A 58 -13.44 -19.98 -5.79
CA THR A 58 -13.75 -19.10 -4.66
C THR A 58 -12.76 -17.93 -4.74
N PRO A 59 -13.21 -16.73 -5.14
CA PRO A 59 -14.61 -16.29 -5.28
C PRO A 59 -15.33 -16.85 -6.52
N ARG A 60 -16.67 -16.67 -6.58
CA ARG A 60 -17.54 -17.13 -7.67
C ARG A 60 -17.66 -16.09 -8.77
N TYR A 61 -17.73 -16.56 -10.02
CA TYR A 61 -17.84 -15.71 -11.20
C TYR A 61 -19.02 -16.11 -12.09
N SER A 62 -19.82 -15.13 -12.50
CA SER A 62 -20.75 -15.27 -13.63
C SER A 62 -20.11 -14.66 -14.88
N TYR A 63 -19.62 -15.49 -15.79
CA TYR A 63 -18.99 -15.02 -17.02
C TYR A 63 -19.91 -14.14 -17.90
N PRO A 64 -21.22 -14.44 -18.04
CA PRO A 64 -22.15 -13.55 -18.72
C PRO A 64 -22.24 -12.16 -18.09
N TYR A 65 -22.27 -12.10 -16.75
CA TYR A 65 -22.30 -10.83 -16.02
C TYR A 65 -21.01 -10.03 -16.25
N TYR A 66 -19.85 -10.65 -16.05
CA TYR A 66 -18.56 -9.98 -16.26
C TYR A 66 -18.37 -9.54 -17.72
N LEU A 67 -18.83 -10.31 -18.71
CA LEU A 67 -18.79 -9.86 -20.12
C LEU A 67 -19.71 -8.66 -20.37
N THR A 68 -20.85 -8.57 -19.68
CA THR A 68 -21.72 -7.40 -19.78
C THR A 68 -21.02 -6.15 -19.24
N LYS A 69 -20.34 -6.25 -18.09
CA LYS A 69 -19.55 -5.18 -17.47
C LYS A 69 -18.39 -4.75 -18.37
N LEU A 70 -17.66 -5.70 -18.94
CA LEU A 70 -16.60 -5.45 -19.92
C LEU A 70 -17.11 -4.67 -21.16
N CYS A 71 -18.30 -5.01 -21.66
CA CYS A 71 -18.88 -4.30 -22.80
C CYS A 71 -19.26 -2.84 -22.47
N GLU A 72 -19.79 -2.61 -21.27
CA GLU A 72 -20.07 -1.26 -20.74
C GLU A 72 -18.77 -0.46 -20.59
N TRP A 73 -17.73 -1.09 -20.03
CA TRP A 73 -16.40 -0.53 -19.83
C TRP A 73 -15.77 -0.04 -21.14
N TRP A 74 -15.69 -0.90 -22.17
CA TRP A 74 -15.13 -0.48 -23.45
C TRP A 74 -15.94 0.64 -24.12
N ALA A 75 -17.26 0.63 -23.96
CA ALA A 75 -18.11 1.67 -24.52
C ALA A 75 -17.86 3.02 -23.85
N PHE A 76 -17.58 3.02 -22.55
CA PHE A 76 -17.16 4.20 -21.80
C PHE A 76 -15.80 4.74 -22.25
N TRP A 77 -14.85 3.85 -22.59
CA TRP A 77 -13.50 4.23 -23.04
C TRP A 77 -13.31 4.35 -24.56
N GLN A 78 -14.38 4.31 -25.34
CA GLN A 78 -14.32 4.64 -26.75
C GLN A 78 -14.25 6.16 -26.95
N LEU A 79 -13.31 6.64 -27.78
CA LEU A 79 -13.22 8.06 -28.09
C LEU A 79 -14.35 8.49 -29.04
N MET A 80 -15.40 9.10 -28.48
CA MET A 80 -16.57 9.55 -29.24
C MET A 80 -16.48 11.00 -29.74
N ASP A 81 -15.33 11.66 -29.62
CA ASP A 81 -15.11 13.00 -30.19
C ASP A 81 -15.03 12.95 -31.73
N THR A 82 -16.09 13.40 -32.39
CA THR A 82 -16.21 13.38 -33.86
C THR A 82 -15.26 14.34 -34.57
N ASP A 83 -14.66 15.31 -33.87
CA ASP A 83 -13.66 16.22 -34.43
C ASP A 83 -12.23 15.63 -34.39
N SER A 84 -12.02 14.55 -33.64
CA SER A 84 -10.74 13.84 -33.58
C SER A 84 -10.55 12.92 -34.79
N ILE A 85 -9.32 12.83 -35.29
CA ILE A 85 -8.96 11.80 -36.29
C ILE A 85 -9.03 10.39 -35.69
N GLU A 86 -8.89 10.28 -34.37
CA GLU A 86 -8.96 9.04 -33.58
C GLU A 86 -10.41 8.68 -33.19
N HIS A 87 -11.42 9.38 -33.72
CA HIS A 87 -12.82 9.09 -33.45
C HIS A 87 -13.16 7.61 -33.68
N GLY A 88 -13.73 6.99 -32.65
CA GLY A 88 -14.12 5.58 -32.64
C GLY A 88 -13.05 4.63 -32.11
N GLY A 89 -11.81 5.09 -31.93
CA GLY A 89 -10.74 4.29 -31.34
C GLY A 89 -10.94 4.05 -29.84
N ILE A 90 -10.35 2.98 -29.32
CA ILE A 90 -10.44 2.61 -27.90
C ILE A 90 -9.22 3.14 -27.15
N ILE A 91 -9.47 3.84 -26.04
CA ILE A 91 -8.44 4.33 -25.13
C ILE A 91 -7.86 3.15 -24.33
N GLU A 92 -6.54 3.01 -24.28
CA GLU A 92 -5.88 1.82 -23.69
C GLU A 92 -6.04 1.67 -22.19
N ALA A 93 -5.99 2.78 -21.44
CA ALA A 93 -6.03 2.77 -19.98
C ALA A 93 -7.02 3.80 -19.45
N GLU A 94 -7.64 3.54 -18.30
CA GLU A 94 -8.55 4.51 -17.67
C GLU A 94 -7.84 5.69 -16.99
N THR A 95 -6.62 5.45 -16.49
CA THR A 95 -5.72 6.45 -15.92
C THR A 95 -4.26 6.15 -16.27
N GLY A 96 -3.31 6.86 -15.64
CA GLY A 96 -1.89 6.55 -15.78
C GLY A 96 -1.22 6.92 -17.10
N ALA A 97 -0.06 6.31 -17.35
CA ALA A 97 0.85 6.71 -18.44
C ALA A 97 0.28 6.37 -19.84
N LEU A 98 -0.53 5.32 -19.94
CA LEU A 98 -1.11 4.83 -21.19
C LEU A 98 -2.50 5.43 -21.48
N ARG A 99 -3.03 6.29 -20.60
CA ARG A 99 -4.36 6.92 -20.74
C ARG A 99 -4.61 7.66 -22.04
N HIS A 100 -3.56 8.17 -22.67
CA HIS A 100 -3.68 8.96 -23.91
C HIS A 100 -3.40 8.14 -25.16
N VAL A 101 -3.21 6.83 -25.00
CA VAL A 101 -2.87 5.93 -26.11
C VAL A 101 -4.16 5.35 -26.68
N ILE A 102 -4.27 5.40 -28.00
CA ILE A 102 -5.33 4.78 -28.80
C ILE A 102 -4.62 4.02 -29.91
N GLN A 103 -4.89 2.73 -30.04
CA GLN A 103 -4.22 1.87 -31.00
C GLN A 103 -5.20 0.95 -31.74
N THR A 104 -4.73 0.48 -32.89
CA THR A 104 -5.48 -0.32 -33.86
C THR A 104 -5.68 -1.75 -33.41
N ASP A 105 -4.77 -2.32 -32.62
CA ASP A 105 -4.90 -3.66 -32.06
C ASP A 105 -6.05 -3.71 -31.06
N ASN A 106 -6.00 -2.88 -30.02
CA ASN A 106 -7.06 -2.75 -29.01
C ASN A 106 -8.43 -2.49 -29.63
N THR A 107 -8.50 -1.58 -30.61
CA THR A 107 -9.77 -1.26 -31.29
C THR A 107 -10.34 -2.47 -32.04
N GLN A 108 -9.51 -3.30 -32.68
CA GLN A 108 -9.97 -4.50 -33.39
C GLN A 108 -10.42 -5.61 -32.42
N GLU A 109 -9.73 -5.74 -31.28
CA GLU A 109 -10.04 -6.72 -30.24
C GLU A 109 -11.41 -6.44 -29.61
N VAL A 110 -11.68 -5.19 -29.27
CA VAL A 110 -12.98 -4.77 -28.70
C VAL A 110 -14.12 -4.94 -29.71
N VAL A 111 -13.90 -4.66 -31.00
CA VAL A 111 -14.90 -4.91 -32.05
C VAL A 111 -15.32 -6.38 -32.08
N TRP A 112 -14.37 -7.30 -31.97
CA TRP A 112 -14.67 -8.73 -31.87
C TRP A 112 -15.49 -9.03 -30.61
N CYS A 113 -15.13 -8.45 -29.47
CA CYS A 113 -15.81 -8.69 -28.19
C CYS A 113 -17.27 -8.20 -28.20
N TRP A 114 -17.55 -7.02 -28.75
CA TRP A 114 -18.93 -6.55 -28.92
C TRP A 114 -19.74 -7.40 -29.89
N ALA A 115 -19.12 -7.90 -30.97
CA ALA A 115 -19.78 -8.81 -31.90
C ALA A 115 -20.16 -10.13 -31.21
N TYR A 116 -19.22 -10.73 -30.46
CA TYR A 116 -19.44 -11.94 -29.67
C TYR A 116 -20.54 -11.74 -28.62
N TYR A 117 -20.48 -10.64 -27.85
CA TYR A 117 -21.51 -10.29 -26.87
C TYR A 117 -22.89 -10.15 -27.51
N THR A 118 -22.99 -9.46 -28.65
CA THR A 118 -24.27 -9.21 -29.33
C THR A 118 -24.94 -10.51 -29.74
N ASP A 119 -24.19 -11.47 -30.28
CA ASP A 119 -24.75 -12.77 -30.69
C ASP A 119 -25.24 -13.60 -29.49
N ARG A 120 -24.45 -13.64 -28.41
CA ARG A 120 -24.75 -14.46 -27.22
C ARG A 120 -25.89 -13.88 -26.38
N SER A 121 -25.89 -12.57 -26.18
CA SER A 121 -26.89 -11.88 -25.37
C SER A 121 -28.18 -11.55 -26.15
N GLY A 122 -28.08 -11.41 -27.47
CA GLY A 122 -29.12 -10.79 -28.31
C GLY A 122 -29.26 -9.28 -28.13
N ASP A 123 -28.38 -8.65 -27.35
CA ASP A 123 -28.40 -7.20 -27.09
C ASP A 123 -27.63 -6.44 -28.17
N SER A 124 -28.34 -5.59 -28.91
CA SER A 124 -27.80 -4.77 -29.99
C SER A 124 -27.20 -3.42 -29.55
N THR A 125 -27.11 -3.16 -28.24
CA THR A 125 -26.70 -1.85 -27.67
C THR A 125 -25.37 -1.35 -28.25
N TYR A 126 -24.39 -2.24 -28.44
CA TYR A 126 -23.04 -1.86 -28.85
C TYR A 126 -22.78 -1.87 -30.36
N LEU A 127 -23.79 -2.14 -31.20
CA LEU A 127 -23.60 -2.13 -32.66
C LEU A 127 -23.15 -0.76 -33.19
N HIS A 128 -23.59 0.34 -32.58
CA HIS A 128 -23.13 1.67 -32.97
C HIS A 128 -21.66 1.92 -32.60
N ASN A 129 -21.15 1.24 -31.57
CA ASN A 129 -19.76 1.36 -31.14
C ASN A 129 -18.86 0.65 -32.17
N ILE A 130 -19.30 -0.49 -32.69
CA ILE A 130 -18.65 -1.18 -33.82
C ILE A 130 -18.61 -0.26 -35.05
N ASP A 131 -19.72 0.37 -35.41
CA ASP A 131 -19.76 1.32 -36.54
C ASP A 131 -18.79 2.49 -36.36
N SER A 132 -18.67 3.00 -35.13
CA SER A 132 -17.75 4.09 -34.79
C SER A 132 -16.30 3.63 -34.85
N ALA A 133 -15.97 2.44 -34.31
CA ALA A 133 -14.65 1.84 -34.39
C ALA A 133 -14.16 1.68 -35.84
N TRP A 134 -15.07 1.41 -36.78
CA TRP A 134 -14.71 1.36 -38.19
C TRP A 134 -14.28 2.70 -38.79
N ILE A 135 -14.68 3.84 -38.22
CA ILE A 135 -14.16 5.15 -38.62
C ILE A 135 -12.68 5.24 -38.27
N TYR A 136 -12.32 4.88 -37.03
CA TYR A 136 -10.93 4.80 -36.59
C TYR A 136 -10.11 3.84 -37.46
N LEU A 137 -10.56 2.59 -37.63
CA LEU A 137 -9.84 1.56 -38.40
C LEU A 137 -9.70 1.92 -39.89
N SER A 138 -10.56 2.80 -40.41
CA SER A 138 -10.42 3.33 -41.77
C SER A 138 -9.33 4.41 -41.88
N ASN A 139 -9.13 5.19 -40.81
CA ASN A 139 -8.07 6.20 -40.72
C ASN A 139 -6.71 5.58 -40.41
N PHE A 140 -6.70 4.54 -39.58
CA PHE A 140 -5.52 3.81 -39.11
C PHE A 140 -5.64 2.31 -39.44
N PRO A 141 -5.58 1.91 -40.72
CA PRO A 141 -5.77 0.52 -41.08
C PRO A 141 -4.58 -0.34 -40.67
N ALA A 142 -4.85 -1.55 -40.18
CA ALA A 142 -3.85 -2.51 -39.70
C ALA A 142 -2.67 -2.73 -40.65
N TYR A 143 -2.93 -2.77 -41.97
CA TYR A 143 -1.91 -2.97 -43.00
C TYR A 143 -1.03 -1.73 -43.26
N HIS A 144 -1.34 -0.57 -42.68
CA HIS A 144 -0.52 0.64 -42.71
C HIS A 144 0.10 1.01 -41.35
N GLU A 145 -0.09 0.17 -40.34
CA GLU A 145 0.50 0.38 -39.01
C GLU A 145 2.01 0.58 -39.02
N GLU A 146 2.51 1.18 -37.96
CA GLU A 146 3.88 1.68 -37.92
C GLU A 146 4.96 0.60 -38.11
N LEU A 147 6.12 1.07 -38.57
CA LEU A 147 7.33 0.25 -38.69
C LEU A 147 8.24 0.54 -37.51
N SER A 148 8.68 -0.51 -36.82
CA SER A 148 9.47 -0.35 -35.60
C SER A 148 10.95 -0.24 -35.94
N TYR A 149 11.52 0.93 -35.65
CA TYR A 149 12.94 1.21 -35.89
C TYR A 149 13.78 0.73 -34.71
N ILE A 150 14.55 -0.33 -34.93
CA ILE A 150 15.48 -0.88 -33.96
C ILE A 150 16.87 -0.44 -34.39
N GLY A 151 17.72 -0.10 -33.42
CA GLY A 151 19.01 0.57 -33.65
C GLY A 151 19.78 0.12 -34.90
N GLY A 152 20.59 1.02 -35.47
CA GLY A 152 21.46 0.65 -36.59
C GLY A 152 20.73 0.33 -37.90
N SER A 153 19.68 1.09 -38.25
CA SER A 153 18.90 1.01 -39.50
C SER A 153 18.07 -0.26 -39.73
N PHE A 154 17.93 -1.12 -38.72
CA PHE A 154 17.04 -2.27 -38.83
C PHE A 154 15.59 -1.84 -38.63
N VAL A 155 14.71 -2.29 -39.52
CA VAL A 155 13.28 -1.98 -39.48
C VAL A 155 12.53 -3.29 -39.33
N SER A 156 11.75 -3.41 -38.26
CA SER A 156 10.87 -4.55 -38.03
C SER A 156 9.44 -4.23 -38.51
N TYR A 157 8.79 -5.26 -39.05
CA TYR A 157 7.39 -5.24 -39.46
C TYR A 157 6.46 -5.86 -38.41
N TYR A 158 6.96 -6.17 -37.20
CA TYR A 158 6.21 -6.99 -36.24
C TYR A 158 4.83 -6.39 -35.93
N TYR A 159 4.74 -5.08 -35.68
CA TYR A 159 3.50 -4.45 -35.24
C TYR A 159 2.43 -4.45 -36.35
N ARG A 160 2.86 -4.24 -37.60
CA ARG A 160 1.98 -4.34 -38.77
C ARG A 160 1.52 -5.77 -39.05
N VAL A 161 2.41 -6.76 -38.88
CA VAL A 161 2.05 -8.18 -39.04
C VAL A 161 1.10 -8.64 -37.93
N TRP A 162 1.34 -8.19 -36.70
CA TRP A 162 0.48 -8.40 -35.54
C TRP A 162 -0.93 -7.87 -35.77
N ASN A 163 -1.05 -6.58 -36.07
CA ASN A 163 -2.32 -5.94 -36.38
C ASN A 163 -3.04 -6.57 -37.57
N SER A 164 -2.29 -6.98 -38.59
CA SER A 164 -2.86 -7.68 -39.75
C SER A 164 -3.40 -9.07 -39.41
N ALA A 165 -2.85 -9.75 -38.39
CA ALA A 165 -3.39 -11.02 -37.90
C ALA A 165 -4.66 -10.80 -37.08
N LEU A 166 -4.70 -9.79 -36.21
CA LEU A 166 -5.90 -9.38 -35.48
C LEU A 166 -7.05 -8.99 -36.42
N ALA A 167 -6.75 -8.31 -37.53
CA ALA A 167 -7.74 -7.98 -38.56
C ALA A 167 -8.47 -9.22 -39.11
N LEU A 168 -7.76 -10.34 -39.30
CA LEU A 168 -8.37 -11.59 -39.76
C LEU A 168 -9.31 -12.16 -38.68
N LEU A 169 -8.88 -12.14 -37.43
CA LEU A 169 -9.67 -12.65 -36.30
C LEU A 169 -10.93 -11.81 -36.08
N MET A 170 -10.80 -10.48 -36.09
CA MET A 170 -11.93 -9.55 -36.00
C MET A 170 -12.95 -9.76 -37.14
N GLU A 171 -12.48 -9.86 -38.39
CA GLU A 171 -13.39 -10.10 -39.53
C GLU A 171 -14.12 -11.43 -39.41
N MET A 172 -13.41 -12.50 -39.02
CA MET A 172 -14.03 -13.80 -38.79
C MET A 172 -15.12 -13.71 -37.73
N GLY A 173 -14.85 -13.02 -36.60
CA GLY A 173 -15.85 -12.81 -35.54
C GLY A 173 -17.06 -12.00 -36.01
N LEU A 174 -16.87 -10.92 -36.76
CA LEU A 174 -17.98 -10.13 -37.32
C LEU A 174 -18.88 -10.96 -38.23
N ARG A 175 -18.28 -11.82 -39.04
CA ARG A 175 -19.03 -12.67 -39.96
C ARG A 175 -19.69 -13.85 -39.25
N GLU A 176 -19.03 -14.43 -38.27
CA GLU A 176 -19.57 -15.55 -37.47
C GLU A 176 -20.73 -15.10 -36.59
N PHE A 177 -20.58 -13.97 -35.89
CA PHE A 177 -21.50 -13.53 -34.85
C PHE A 177 -22.56 -12.54 -35.34
N LEU A 178 -22.27 -11.74 -36.36
CA LEU A 178 -23.20 -10.73 -36.87
C LEU A 178 -23.63 -10.95 -38.33
N ASP A 179 -23.13 -12.00 -39.00
CA ASP A 179 -23.29 -12.21 -40.44
C ASP A 179 -22.85 -10.97 -41.26
N ASP A 180 -21.84 -10.22 -40.78
CA ASP A 180 -21.30 -9.05 -41.48
C ASP A 180 -20.13 -9.42 -42.40
N HIS A 181 -20.40 -9.48 -43.70
CA HIS A 181 -19.41 -9.78 -44.75
C HIS A 181 -18.74 -8.52 -45.34
N SER A 182 -19.09 -7.32 -44.86
CA SER A 182 -18.64 -6.05 -45.47
C SER A 182 -17.14 -5.78 -45.30
N ARG A 183 -16.48 -6.51 -44.39
CA ARG A 183 -15.09 -6.27 -43.96
C ARG A 183 -14.08 -7.26 -44.54
N ILE A 184 -14.54 -8.22 -45.36
CA ILE A 184 -13.71 -9.20 -46.06
C ILE A 184 -12.53 -8.55 -46.81
N SER A 185 -12.75 -7.46 -47.54
CA SER A 185 -11.68 -6.84 -48.33
C SER A 185 -10.59 -6.18 -47.47
N TYR A 186 -10.94 -5.75 -46.26
CA TYR A 186 -9.98 -5.22 -45.30
C TYR A 186 -9.07 -6.35 -44.81
N ALA A 187 -9.65 -7.45 -44.36
CA ALA A 187 -8.92 -8.65 -43.93
C ALA A 187 -8.06 -9.25 -45.07
N ASP A 188 -8.58 -9.32 -46.30
CA ASP A 188 -7.82 -9.80 -47.47
C ASP A 188 -6.57 -8.93 -47.75
N SER A 189 -6.63 -7.62 -47.49
CA SER A 189 -5.45 -6.73 -47.59
C SER A 189 -4.40 -7.02 -46.51
N CYS A 190 -4.85 -7.44 -45.32
CA CYS A 190 -3.99 -7.86 -44.22
C CYS A 190 -3.30 -9.21 -44.48
N VAL A 191 -3.95 -10.14 -45.20
CA VAL A 191 -3.31 -11.39 -45.64
C VAL A 191 -2.04 -11.08 -46.44
N ASP A 192 -2.07 -10.12 -47.36
CA ASP A 192 -0.89 -9.74 -48.16
C ASP A 192 0.28 -9.26 -47.30
N ILE A 193 0.02 -8.55 -46.19
CA ILE A 193 1.06 -8.14 -45.24
C ILE A 193 1.69 -9.36 -44.61
N ILE A 194 0.88 -10.26 -44.04
CA ILE A 194 1.36 -11.47 -43.38
C ILE A 194 2.22 -12.25 -44.38
N MET A 195 1.70 -12.51 -45.59
CA MET A 195 2.34 -13.29 -46.64
C MET A 195 3.71 -12.77 -47.08
N ASN A 196 3.87 -11.45 -47.21
CA ASN A 196 5.04 -10.85 -47.84
C ASN A 196 6.09 -10.30 -46.85
N HIS A 197 5.76 -10.19 -45.57
CA HIS A 197 6.64 -9.60 -44.55
C HIS A 197 7.00 -10.60 -43.44
N ARG A 198 7.71 -11.67 -43.81
CA ARG A 198 8.17 -12.71 -42.88
C ARG A 198 9.17 -12.14 -41.87
N LEU A 199 8.92 -12.38 -40.59
CA LEU A 199 9.82 -11.98 -39.50
C LEU A 199 10.91 -13.06 -39.31
N SER A 200 12.14 -12.62 -39.08
CA SER A 200 13.30 -13.49 -38.83
C SER A 200 13.53 -13.64 -37.33
N MET A 201 13.91 -14.84 -36.87
CA MET A 201 14.33 -15.12 -35.48
C MET A 201 15.85 -15.30 -35.38
N ASP A 202 16.57 -14.81 -36.38
CA ASP A 202 18.03 -14.75 -36.43
C ASP A 202 18.43 -13.37 -36.97
N THR A 203 17.99 -12.32 -36.26
CA THR A 203 18.26 -10.95 -36.65
C THR A 203 19.63 -10.48 -36.12
N PRO A 204 20.20 -9.39 -36.67
CA PRO A 204 21.35 -8.73 -36.08
C PRO A 204 21.11 -8.18 -34.66
N TRP A 205 19.86 -8.21 -34.17
CA TRP A 205 19.42 -7.69 -32.88
C TRP A 205 18.67 -8.76 -32.10
N PRO A 206 19.37 -9.72 -31.46
CA PRO A 206 18.73 -10.89 -30.85
C PRO A 206 17.63 -10.58 -29.82
N SER A 207 17.59 -9.35 -29.27
CA SER A 207 16.53 -8.89 -28.37
C SER A 207 15.15 -8.83 -29.00
N ILE A 208 15.01 -8.71 -30.34
CA ILE A 208 13.69 -8.78 -31.00
C ILE A 208 13.32 -10.19 -31.48
N ASP A 209 14.27 -11.13 -31.58
CA ASP A 209 14.01 -12.45 -32.14
C ASP A 209 12.89 -13.19 -31.39
N GLY A 210 12.80 -12.99 -30.07
CA GLY A 210 11.71 -13.50 -29.24
C GLY A 210 10.37 -12.89 -29.61
N LEU A 211 10.26 -11.56 -29.67
CA LEU A 211 9.02 -10.88 -30.10
C LEU A 211 8.60 -11.29 -31.51
N HIS A 212 9.56 -11.42 -32.45
CA HIS A 212 9.29 -11.95 -33.79
C HIS A 212 8.72 -13.38 -33.75
N ALA A 213 9.22 -14.24 -32.86
CA ALA A 213 8.69 -15.60 -32.69
C ALA A 213 7.24 -15.58 -32.22
N LEU A 214 6.90 -14.73 -31.24
CA LEU A 214 5.53 -14.57 -30.72
C LEU A 214 4.56 -14.15 -31.85
N VAL A 215 4.88 -13.05 -32.56
CA VAL A 215 4.06 -12.52 -33.66
C VAL A 215 3.95 -13.50 -34.83
N THR A 216 5.04 -14.21 -35.15
CA THR A 216 5.05 -15.18 -36.26
C THR A 216 4.13 -16.35 -35.97
N ALA A 217 4.16 -16.89 -34.75
CA ALA A 217 3.29 -17.99 -34.38
C ALA A 217 1.82 -17.56 -34.39
N PHE A 218 1.50 -16.40 -33.80
CA PHE A 218 0.14 -15.85 -33.78
C PHE A 218 -0.40 -15.64 -35.20
N SER A 219 0.34 -14.93 -36.04
CA SER A 219 -0.06 -14.65 -37.43
C SER A 219 -0.22 -15.91 -38.28
N ALA A 220 0.58 -16.95 -38.03
CA ALA A 220 0.38 -18.26 -38.65
C ALA A 220 -0.94 -18.92 -38.19
N GLY A 221 -1.26 -18.87 -36.90
CA GLY A 221 -2.55 -19.35 -36.37
C GLY A 221 -3.73 -18.66 -37.03
N CYS A 222 -3.78 -17.33 -36.99
CA CYS A 222 -4.85 -16.54 -37.62
C CYS A 222 -4.97 -16.81 -39.11
N LEU A 223 -3.86 -16.82 -39.85
CA LEU A 223 -3.87 -17.06 -41.29
C LEU A 223 -4.35 -18.47 -41.63
N TYR A 224 -4.02 -19.47 -40.82
CA TYR A 224 -4.49 -20.83 -41.04
C TYR A 224 -6.00 -20.93 -40.86
N GLN A 225 -6.54 -20.39 -39.75
CA GLN A 225 -7.98 -20.37 -39.49
C GLN A 225 -8.74 -19.61 -40.58
N TYR A 226 -8.27 -18.42 -40.94
CA TYR A 226 -8.85 -17.63 -42.02
C TYR A 226 -8.76 -18.34 -43.38
N GLY A 227 -7.67 -19.07 -43.63
CA GLY A 227 -7.51 -19.89 -44.83
C GLY A 227 -8.51 -21.05 -44.90
N ILE A 228 -8.82 -21.68 -43.77
CA ILE A 228 -9.85 -22.73 -43.69
C ILE A 228 -11.22 -22.12 -44.01
N ASP A 229 -11.56 -21.05 -43.29
CA ASP A 229 -12.84 -20.35 -43.40
C ASP A 229 -13.11 -19.81 -44.83
N ARG A 230 -12.08 -19.27 -45.49
CA ARG A 230 -12.17 -18.75 -46.87
C ARG A 230 -11.97 -19.80 -47.94
N GLU A 231 -11.86 -21.07 -47.56
CA GLU A 231 -11.59 -22.21 -48.46
C GLU A 231 -10.32 -22.01 -49.32
N ARG A 232 -9.26 -21.48 -48.71
CA ARG A 232 -7.95 -21.18 -49.31
C ARG A 232 -6.86 -22.12 -48.79
N PRO A 233 -6.74 -23.35 -49.34
CA PRO A 233 -5.73 -24.31 -48.90
C PRO A 233 -4.29 -23.80 -49.11
N ASP A 234 -4.07 -22.93 -50.09
CA ASP A 234 -2.78 -22.27 -50.33
C ASP A 234 -2.38 -21.35 -49.18
N TRP A 235 -3.36 -20.73 -48.51
CA TRP A 235 -3.12 -19.91 -47.32
C TRP A 235 -2.81 -20.78 -46.10
N CYS A 236 -3.55 -21.87 -45.91
CA CYS A 236 -3.26 -22.86 -44.85
C CYS A 236 -1.85 -23.45 -44.99
N ASP A 237 -1.45 -23.83 -46.20
CA ASP A 237 -0.10 -24.35 -46.47
C ASP A 237 0.98 -23.35 -46.14
N THR A 238 0.74 -22.09 -46.52
CA THR A 238 1.67 -21.01 -46.23
C THR A 238 1.76 -20.73 -44.73
N ALA A 239 0.63 -20.73 -44.02
CA ALA A 239 0.58 -20.57 -42.57
C ALA A 239 1.38 -21.65 -41.84
N VAL A 240 1.27 -22.91 -42.27
CA VAL A 240 2.09 -24.02 -41.73
C VAL A 240 3.59 -23.77 -41.96
N VAL A 241 3.98 -23.26 -43.13
CA VAL A 241 5.38 -22.91 -43.42
C VAL A 241 5.87 -21.80 -42.49
N ILE A 242 5.05 -20.78 -42.23
CA ILE A 242 5.34 -19.70 -41.28
C ILE A 242 5.52 -20.27 -39.88
N ALA A 243 4.56 -21.05 -39.37
CA ALA A 243 4.62 -21.64 -38.03
C ALA A 243 5.88 -22.49 -37.80
N ARG A 244 6.33 -23.21 -38.84
CA ARG A 244 7.53 -24.06 -38.77
C ARG A 244 8.83 -23.27 -38.55
N THR A 245 8.90 -21.99 -38.88
CA THR A 245 10.11 -21.18 -38.65
C THR A 245 10.36 -20.88 -37.17
N VAL A 246 9.34 -21.04 -36.32
CA VAL A 246 9.44 -20.82 -34.88
C VAL A 246 10.12 -21.99 -34.16
N GLN A 247 10.00 -23.23 -34.68
CA GLN A 247 10.55 -24.42 -34.01
C GLN A 247 12.06 -24.34 -33.74
N PRO A 248 12.94 -23.96 -34.70
CA PRO A 248 14.36 -23.81 -34.43
C PRO A 248 14.68 -22.75 -33.36
N TRP A 249 13.83 -21.73 -33.21
CA TRP A 249 13.98 -20.77 -32.12
C TRP A 249 13.70 -21.44 -30.78
N ILE A 250 12.58 -22.16 -30.63
CA ILE A 250 12.25 -22.95 -29.43
C ILE A 250 13.39 -23.92 -29.07
N ASP A 251 13.85 -24.71 -30.03
CA ASP A 251 14.86 -25.76 -29.81
C ASP A 251 16.22 -25.24 -29.31
N ARG A 252 16.56 -23.97 -29.60
CA ARG A 252 17.83 -23.38 -29.16
C ARG A 252 17.89 -23.15 -27.65
N ASN A 253 16.75 -22.93 -27.00
CA ASN A 253 16.66 -22.74 -25.55
C ASN A 253 15.23 -23.07 -25.07
N PRO A 254 14.85 -24.36 -24.99
CA PRO A 254 13.47 -24.75 -24.71
C PRO A 254 12.92 -24.14 -23.41
N SER A 255 13.68 -24.21 -22.31
CA SER A 255 13.26 -23.64 -21.03
C SER A 255 13.12 -22.11 -21.08
N GLY A 256 14.12 -21.38 -21.60
CA GLY A 256 14.05 -19.91 -21.64
C GLY A 256 13.03 -19.37 -22.65
N HIS A 257 12.77 -20.08 -23.74
CA HIS A 257 11.83 -19.65 -24.77
C HIS A 257 10.38 -20.06 -24.49
N MET A 258 10.15 -21.14 -23.74
CA MET A 258 8.82 -21.48 -23.21
C MET A 258 8.43 -20.65 -21.99
N ALA A 259 9.38 -19.97 -21.34
CA ALA A 259 9.09 -18.97 -20.31
C ALA A 259 9.19 -17.52 -20.81
N TYR A 260 9.34 -17.30 -22.11
CA TYR A 260 9.57 -15.96 -22.66
C TYR A 260 8.28 -15.13 -22.69
N SER A 261 8.34 -13.92 -22.16
CA SER A 261 7.33 -12.87 -22.29
C SER A 261 7.97 -11.56 -22.75
N ASN A 262 7.25 -10.82 -23.58
CA ASN A 262 7.66 -9.50 -24.03
C ASN A 262 6.47 -8.77 -24.63
N TRP A 263 6.39 -7.46 -24.39
CA TRP A 263 5.26 -6.64 -24.83
C TRP A 263 3.94 -7.29 -24.39
N ALA A 264 2.87 -7.25 -25.19
CA ALA A 264 1.56 -7.79 -24.79
C ALA A 264 1.46 -9.32 -24.78
N MET A 265 2.55 -10.06 -25.03
CA MET A 265 2.51 -11.49 -25.34
C MET A 265 3.44 -12.33 -24.46
N SER A 266 3.07 -13.59 -24.28
CA SER A 266 3.95 -14.65 -23.74
C SER A 266 4.14 -15.81 -24.73
N SER A 267 4.95 -16.78 -24.39
CA SER A 267 5.08 -18.06 -25.10
C SER A 267 3.76 -18.83 -25.21
N GLY A 268 2.75 -18.53 -24.39
CA GLY A 268 1.37 -18.97 -24.60
C GLY A 268 0.83 -18.60 -25.99
N THR A 269 1.21 -17.43 -26.50
CA THR A 269 0.95 -16.99 -27.89
C THR A 269 1.54 -17.94 -28.92
N VAL A 270 2.76 -18.42 -28.67
CA VAL A 270 3.43 -19.39 -29.55
C VAL A 270 2.69 -20.71 -29.56
N ILE A 271 2.32 -21.20 -28.39
CA ILE A 271 1.57 -22.46 -28.25
C ILE A 271 0.23 -22.33 -28.98
N TRP A 272 -0.54 -21.27 -28.73
CA TRP A 272 -1.80 -21.02 -29.43
C TRP A 272 -1.63 -20.98 -30.95
N GLY A 273 -0.63 -20.25 -31.45
CA GLY A 273 -0.34 -20.13 -32.87
C GLY A 273 0.04 -21.46 -33.53
N LEU A 274 0.86 -22.27 -32.87
CA LEU A 274 1.23 -23.61 -33.33
C LEU A 274 0.03 -24.56 -33.30
N MET A 275 -0.79 -24.50 -32.25
CA MET A 275 -2.02 -25.30 -32.11
C MET A 275 -3.00 -25.01 -33.25
N ASN A 276 -3.20 -23.74 -33.57
CA ASN A 276 -4.15 -23.28 -34.58
C ASN A 276 -3.60 -23.29 -36.02
N SER A 277 -2.39 -23.82 -36.25
CA SER A 277 -1.81 -23.93 -37.59
C SER A 277 -1.12 -25.28 -37.82
N ARG A 278 0.08 -25.46 -37.26
CA ARG A 278 0.91 -26.65 -37.46
C ARG A 278 0.24 -27.90 -36.88
N PHE A 279 -0.19 -27.86 -35.61
CA PHE A 279 -0.78 -29.04 -34.97
C PHE A 279 -2.22 -29.27 -35.41
N ALA A 280 -2.94 -28.23 -35.85
CA ALA A 280 -4.18 -28.41 -36.60
C ALA A 280 -3.94 -29.20 -37.90
N ALA A 281 -2.86 -28.92 -38.64
CA ALA A 281 -2.53 -29.62 -39.88
C ALA A 281 -1.90 -31.01 -39.68
N PHE A 282 -1.20 -31.23 -38.56
CA PHE A 282 -0.46 -32.45 -38.22
C PHE A 282 -0.65 -32.82 -36.73
N PRO A 283 -1.87 -33.21 -36.31
CA PRO A 283 -2.20 -33.43 -34.89
C PRO A 283 -1.37 -34.54 -34.26
N GLU A 284 -0.96 -35.55 -35.05
CA GLU A 284 -0.10 -36.65 -34.60
C GLU A 284 1.30 -36.20 -34.14
N SER A 285 1.71 -34.97 -34.45
CA SER A 285 3.01 -34.44 -34.05
C SER A 285 2.99 -33.68 -32.72
N LEU A 286 1.81 -33.51 -32.10
CA LEU A 286 1.66 -32.80 -30.83
C LEU A 286 2.28 -33.57 -29.66
N ASP A 287 1.94 -34.85 -29.52
CA ASP A 287 2.41 -35.67 -28.39
C ASP A 287 3.95 -35.69 -28.32
N THR A 288 4.62 -35.88 -29.46
CA THR A 288 6.09 -35.82 -29.52
C THR A 288 6.66 -34.45 -29.20
N TRP A 289 5.92 -33.37 -29.52
CA TRP A 289 6.35 -32.02 -29.17
C TRP A 289 6.18 -31.76 -27.66
N LEU A 290 5.08 -32.21 -27.06
CA LEU A 290 4.83 -32.11 -25.63
C LEU A 290 5.82 -32.95 -24.81
N ASP A 291 6.21 -34.14 -25.28
CA ASP A 291 7.25 -34.96 -24.65
C ASP A 291 8.60 -34.23 -24.53
N ILE A 292 8.87 -33.25 -25.40
CA ILE A 292 10.14 -32.51 -25.43
C ILE A 292 10.01 -31.16 -24.73
N HIS A 293 8.89 -30.46 -24.89
CA HIS A 293 8.73 -29.07 -24.49
C HIS A 293 7.70 -28.85 -23.38
N GLY A 294 6.82 -29.81 -23.10
CA GLY A 294 5.72 -29.68 -22.13
C GLY A 294 6.20 -29.31 -20.73
N ASP A 295 7.24 -29.99 -20.24
CA ASP A 295 7.86 -29.73 -18.92
C ASP A 295 8.53 -28.34 -18.81
N HIS A 296 8.67 -27.63 -19.92
CA HIS A 296 9.25 -26.28 -19.96
C HIS A 296 8.21 -25.16 -19.96
N ILE A 297 6.92 -25.49 -20.11
CA ILE A 297 5.85 -24.50 -20.09
C ILE A 297 5.60 -24.09 -18.63
N PRO A 298 5.82 -22.81 -18.25
CA PRO A 298 5.56 -22.37 -16.89
C PRO A 298 4.06 -22.42 -16.60
N GLU A 299 3.69 -22.60 -15.33
CA GLU A 299 2.28 -22.60 -14.93
C GLU A 299 1.67 -21.19 -14.96
N ARG A 300 2.47 -20.18 -14.58
CA ARG A 300 2.13 -18.75 -14.64
C ARG A 300 3.41 -17.91 -14.68
N ILE A 301 3.26 -16.64 -15.01
CA ILE A 301 4.24 -15.60 -14.70
C ILE A 301 3.84 -14.94 -13.38
N GLU A 302 4.79 -14.88 -12.46
CA GLU A 302 4.59 -14.21 -11.17
C GLU A 302 4.57 -12.68 -11.35
N PRO A 303 3.73 -11.97 -10.57
CA PRO A 303 3.70 -10.52 -10.61
C PRO A 303 5.02 -9.91 -10.11
N PRO A 304 5.35 -8.68 -10.54
CA PRO A 304 6.51 -7.97 -10.02
C PRO A 304 6.30 -7.57 -8.55
N THR A 305 7.39 -7.38 -7.80
CA THR A 305 7.34 -6.91 -6.41
C THR A 305 7.00 -5.42 -6.28
N GLU A 306 7.24 -4.65 -7.35
CA GLU A 306 6.92 -3.23 -7.44
C GLU A 306 6.12 -3.00 -8.71
N TYR A 307 5.13 -2.10 -8.65
CA TYR A 307 4.33 -1.73 -9.80
C TYR A 307 5.17 -1.01 -10.87
N ASP A 308 5.05 -1.47 -12.12
CA ASP A 308 5.58 -0.81 -13.31
C ASP A 308 4.50 -0.85 -14.41
N PRO A 309 4.04 0.31 -14.94
CA PRO A 309 3.00 0.37 -15.97
C PRO A 309 3.40 -0.29 -17.31
N TYR A 310 4.67 -0.67 -17.48
CA TYR A 310 5.17 -1.38 -18.65
C TYR A 310 5.44 -2.88 -18.39
N VAL A 311 5.04 -3.39 -17.23
CA VAL A 311 4.99 -4.83 -16.92
C VAL A 311 3.55 -5.32 -17.04
N TRP A 312 3.35 -6.33 -17.88
CA TRP A 312 2.01 -6.76 -18.30
C TRP A 312 1.76 -8.25 -18.03
N ASP A 313 2.05 -8.68 -16.80
CA ASP A 313 1.95 -10.08 -16.37
C ASP A 313 0.54 -10.65 -16.51
N ASN A 314 -0.51 -9.84 -16.33
CA ASN A 314 -1.88 -10.28 -16.56
C ASN A 314 -2.10 -10.68 -18.02
N SER A 315 -1.65 -9.87 -18.98
CA SER A 315 -1.70 -10.22 -20.40
C SER A 315 -0.91 -11.51 -20.70
N TRP A 316 0.29 -11.63 -20.13
CA TRP A 316 1.12 -12.81 -20.33
C TRP A 316 0.45 -14.09 -19.82
N ASN A 317 -0.23 -13.99 -18.68
CA ASN A 317 -1.00 -15.07 -18.08
C ASN A 317 -2.27 -15.38 -18.88
N ILE A 318 -2.99 -14.40 -19.43
CA ILE A 318 -4.11 -14.64 -20.36
C ILE A 318 -3.66 -15.52 -21.53
N TRP A 319 -2.49 -15.24 -22.11
CA TRP A 319 -1.94 -16.06 -23.19
C TRP A 319 -1.58 -17.49 -22.74
N PHE A 320 -1.13 -17.69 -21.51
CA PHE A 320 -0.94 -19.04 -20.95
C PHE A 320 -2.27 -19.75 -20.72
N GLY A 321 -3.27 -19.09 -20.14
CA GLY A 321 -4.63 -19.62 -20.02
C GLY A 321 -5.18 -20.06 -21.38
N ASN A 322 -5.01 -19.23 -22.41
CA ASN A 322 -5.39 -19.53 -23.78
C ASN A 322 -4.64 -20.75 -24.35
N ALA A 323 -3.35 -20.89 -24.06
CA ALA A 323 -2.58 -22.05 -24.48
C ALA A 323 -3.05 -23.33 -23.78
N PHE A 324 -3.25 -23.29 -22.47
CA PHE A 324 -3.67 -24.44 -21.67
C PHE A 324 -5.04 -24.98 -22.08
N ARG A 325 -6.02 -24.11 -22.35
CA ARG A 325 -7.31 -24.57 -22.88
C ARG A 325 -7.18 -25.29 -24.22
N HIS A 326 -6.29 -24.83 -25.11
CA HIS A 326 -6.06 -25.48 -26.40
C HIS A 326 -5.33 -26.82 -26.25
N LEU A 327 -4.39 -26.91 -25.32
CA LEU A 327 -3.71 -28.16 -24.97
C LEU A 327 -4.71 -29.16 -24.39
N TRP A 328 -5.52 -28.75 -23.40
CA TRP A 328 -6.59 -29.58 -22.85
C TRP A 328 -7.54 -30.09 -23.93
N LYS A 329 -8.00 -29.23 -24.85
CA LYS A 329 -8.89 -29.65 -25.95
C LYS A 329 -8.25 -30.73 -26.84
N ALA A 330 -6.95 -30.62 -27.07
CA ALA A 330 -6.22 -31.56 -27.92
C ALA A 330 -5.89 -32.88 -27.22
N THR A 331 -5.50 -32.84 -25.94
CA THR A 331 -4.99 -34.00 -25.19
C THR A 331 -6.08 -34.69 -24.37
N GLY A 332 -7.00 -33.91 -23.78
CA GLY A 332 -7.98 -34.36 -22.78
C GLY A 332 -7.41 -34.49 -21.37
N GLU A 333 -6.25 -33.91 -21.08
CA GLU A 333 -5.60 -33.99 -19.76
C GLU A 333 -6.09 -32.88 -18.82
N ASP A 334 -6.70 -33.27 -17.70
CA ASP A 334 -7.35 -32.35 -16.75
C ASP A 334 -6.40 -31.30 -16.14
N ASP A 335 -5.10 -31.58 -16.06
CA ASP A 335 -4.09 -30.64 -15.52
C ASP A 335 -4.07 -29.32 -16.31
N TRP A 336 -4.14 -29.39 -17.64
CA TRP A 336 -4.23 -28.21 -18.49
C TRP A 336 -5.53 -27.42 -18.26
N TYR A 337 -6.65 -28.13 -18.04
CA TYR A 337 -7.91 -27.47 -17.72
C TYR A 337 -7.84 -26.72 -16.39
N PHE A 338 -7.29 -27.34 -15.35
CA PHE A 338 -7.15 -26.68 -14.05
C PHE A 338 -6.23 -25.46 -14.12
N LYS A 339 -5.09 -25.54 -14.82
CA LYS A 339 -4.20 -24.38 -15.04
C LYS A 339 -4.91 -23.21 -15.73
N TYR A 340 -5.66 -23.52 -16.79
CA TYR A 340 -6.47 -22.52 -17.49
C TYR A 340 -7.51 -21.86 -16.55
N ARG A 341 -8.26 -22.66 -15.81
CA ARG A 341 -9.32 -22.18 -14.92
C ARG A 341 -8.78 -21.35 -13.76
N THR A 342 -7.66 -21.75 -13.15
CA THR A 342 -6.97 -20.96 -12.12
C THR A 342 -6.59 -19.58 -12.65
N ILE A 343 -5.96 -19.51 -13.83
CA ILE A 343 -5.55 -18.22 -14.41
C ILE A 343 -6.77 -17.33 -14.69
N LEU A 344 -7.79 -17.86 -15.34
CA LEU A 344 -8.99 -17.07 -15.70
C LEU A 344 -9.66 -16.48 -14.45
N ASP A 345 -9.82 -17.31 -13.42
CA ASP A 345 -10.50 -16.92 -12.19
C ASP A 345 -9.62 -16.00 -11.31
N ASP A 346 -8.29 -16.16 -11.32
CA ASP A 346 -7.35 -15.21 -10.70
C ASP A 346 -7.37 -13.84 -11.38
N LEU A 347 -7.50 -13.80 -12.71
CA LEU A 347 -7.55 -12.54 -13.47
C LEU A 347 -8.86 -11.80 -13.20
N LEU A 348 -10.00 -12.49 -13.19
CA LEU A 348 -11.28 -11.88 -12.82
C LEU A 348 -11.32 -11.37 -11.39
N ALA A 349 -10.49 -11.91 -10.48
CA ALA A 349 -10.39 -11.42 -9.11
C ALA A 349 -9.77 -10.02 -9.00
N GLN A 350 -9.10 -9.55 -10.06
CA GLN A 350 -8.35 -8.30 -10.06
C GLN A 350 -9.22 -7.07 -10.37
N ASP A 351 -10.46 -7.27 -10.83
CA ASP A 351 -11.48 -6.22 -10.93
C ASP A 351 -11.99 -5.91 -9.51
N THR A 352 -11.18 -5.16 -8.74
CA THR A 352 -11.44 -4.89 -7.33
C THR A 352 -12.34 -3.67 -7.08
N ASP A 353 -12.52 -2.81 -8.08
CA ASP A 353 -13.43 -1.67 -8.03
C ASP A 353 -14.78 -1.93 -8.74
N ASP A 354 -14.93 -3.12 -9.35
CA ASP A 354 -16.17 -3.66 -9.94
C ASP A 354 -16.71 -2.80 -11.08
N ASP A 355 -15.82 -2.27 -11.91
CA ASP A 355 -16.15 -1.54 -13.13
C ASP A 355 -16.03 -2.40 -14.42
N GLY A 356 -15.41 -3.57 -14.29
CA GLY A 356 -15.19 -4.55 -15.36
C GLY A 356 -13.82 -4.46 -16.03
N GLY A 357 -13.04 -3.42 -15.74
CA GLY A 357 -11.64 -3.29 -16.15
C GLY A 357 -10.76 -4.38 -15.53
N ILE A 358 -9.59 -4.60 -16.15
CA ILE A 358 -8.55 -5.49 -15.60
C ILE A 358 -7.21 -4.76 -15.71
N PRO A 359 -6.41 -4.74 -14.64
CA PRO A 359 -5.15 -4.00 -14.64
C PRO A 359 -4.08 -4.66 -15.50
N ALA A 360 -3.05 -3.87 -15.84
CA ALA A 360 -1.88 -4.35 -16.57
C ALA A 360 -1.13 -5.47 -15.85
N SER A 361 -1.05 -5.34 -14.54
CA SER A 361 -0.28 -6.17 -13.64
C SER A 361 -1.08 -6.42 -12.39
N ALA A 362 -0.90 -7.59 -11.77
CA ALA A 362 -1.49 -7.85 -10.45
C ALA A 362 -0.89 -6.98 -9.33
N ALA A 363 0.24 -6.32 -9.59
CA ALA A 363 0.79 -5.29 -8.71
C ALA A 363 0.22 -3.88 -8.99
N GLY A 364 -0.65 -3.75 -10.00
CA GLY A 364 -1.26 -2.48 -10.39
C GLY A 364 -2.32 -2.00 -9.40
N PRO A 365 -2.56 -0.67 -9.35
CA PRO A 365 -3.69 -0.14 -8.62
C PRO A 365 -5.01 -0.47 -9.32
N ASP A 366 -6.09 -0.51 -8.54
CA ASP A 366 -7.47 -0.78 -8.95
C ASP A 366 -8.14 0.35 -9.75
N TYR A 367 -7.39 1.41 -10.07
CA TYR A 367 -7.84 2.54 -10.87
C TYR A 367 -6.94 2.78 -12.09
N GLU A 368 -6.08 1.83 -12.45
CA GLU A 368 -5.28 1.86 -13.69
C GLU A 368 -5.52 0.62 -14.57
N ASP A 369 -6.80 0.36 -14.84
CA ASP A 369 -7.25 -0.72 -15.69
C ASP A 369 -7.04 -0.49 -17.19
N MET A 370 -6.89 -1.60 -17.93
CA MET A 370 -6.44 -1.63 -19.31
C MET A 370 -7.49 -2.29 -20.23
N THR A 371 -8.05 -1.52 -21.15
CA THR A 371 -9.12 -1.98 -22.07
C THR A 371 -8.68 -3.14 -22.98
N TRP A 372 -7.41 -3.17 -23.39
CA TRP A 372 -6.86 -4.23 -24.24
C TRP A 372 -6.64 -5.55 -23.49
N ILE A 373 -6.32 -5.50 -22.19
CA ILE A 373 -6.20 -6.70 -21.35
C ILE A 373 -7.57 -7.27 -21.06
N SER A 374 -8.52 -6.40 -20.72
CA SER A 374 -9.94 -6.73 -20.63
C SER A 374 -10.42 -7.42 -21.91
N ALA A 375 -10.04 -6.91 -23.09
CA ALA A 375 -10.40 -7.53 -24.38
C ALA A 375 -9.78 -8.92 -24.55
N TYR A 376 -8.49 -9.08 -24.24
CA TYR A 376 -7.83 -10.39 -24.25
C TYR A 376 -8.48 -11.40 -23.30
N LEU A 377 -8.92 -10.97 -22.12
CA LEU A 377 -9.60 -11.85 -21.18
C LEU A 377 -10.84 -12.48 -21.84
N THR A 378 -11.60 -11.69 -22.59
CA THR A 378 -12.76 -12.18 -23.35
C THR A 378 -12.34 -13.07 -24.52
N LEU A 379 -11.54 -12.52 -25.43
CA LEU A 379 -11.13 -13.13 -26.70
C LEU A 379 -10.37 -14.46 -26.53
N PHE A 380 -9.56 -14.54 -25.48
CA PHE A 380 -8.58 -15.59 -25.30
C PHE A 380 -8.80 -16.43 -24.05
N SER A 381 -9.74 -16.08 -23.18
CA SER A 381 -10.04 -16.88 -21.99
C SER A 381 -11.52 -17.10 -21.70
N MET A 382 -12.44 -16.13 -21.85
CA MET A 382 -13.84 -16.32 -21.39
C MET A 382 -14.79 -16.90 -22.46
N ASP A 383 -14.62 -16.55 -23.73
CA ASP A 383 -15.50 -16.94 -24.86
C ASP A 383 -15.95 -18.41 -24.80
N TRP A 384 -15.00 -19.32 -24.61
CA TRP A 384 -15.30 -20.75 -24.62
C TRP A 384 -16.07 -21.21 -23.38
N ILE A 385 -15.76 -20.64 -22.20
CA ILE A 385 -16.49 -20.99 -20.98
C ILE A 385 -17.93 -20.53 -21.12
N ILE A 386 -18.15 -19.30 -21.60
CA ILE A 386 -19.49 -18.76 -21.84
C ILE A 386 -20.31 -19.68 -22.74
N ASP A 387 -19.73 -20.11 -23.87
CA ASP A 387 -20.41 -20.98 -24.83
C ASP A 387 -20.76 -22.37 -24.24
N SER A 388 -20.12 -22.74 -23.13
CA SER A 388 -20.28 -24.03 -22.45
C SER A 388 -21.16 -24.05 -21.20
N LEU A 389 -21.63 -22.89 -20.74
CA LEU A 389 -22.44 -22.78 -19.53
C LEU A 389 -23.78 -23.52 -19.68
N PRO A 390 -24.43 -23.91 -18.57
CA PRO A 390 -25.78 -24.43 -18.60
C PRO A 390 -26.75 -23.45 -19.30
N GLU A 391 -27.85 -23.98 -19.84
CA GLU A 391 -28.85 -23.12 -20.50
C GLU A 391 -29.56 -22.21 -19.50
N VAL A 392 -29.95 -22.76 -18.35
CA VAL A 392 -30.69 -22.07 -17.30
C VAL A 392 -29.89 -22.19 -16.02
N ASP A 393 -29.45 -21.07 -15.46
CA ASP A 393 -28.69 -21.01 -14.22
C ASP A 393 -28.72 -19.57 -13.66
N VAL A 394 -29.17 -19.42 -12.40
CA VAL A 394 -29.15 -18.13 -11.69
C VAL A 394 -28.66 -18.36 -10.27
N GLY A 395 -27.48 -17.82 -9.99
CA GLY A 395 -26.79 -18.00 -8.73
C GLY A 395 -26.53 -16.69 -7.99
N ALA A 396 -25.87 -16.84 -6.84
CA ALA A 396 -25.40 -15.76 -6.01
C ALA A 396 -23.88 -15.59 -6.08
N LEU A 397 -23.42 -14.37 -6.35
CA LEU A 397 -22.02 -13.98 -6.20
C LEU A 397 -21.63 -13.92 -4.72
N ASN A 398 -20.33 -13.98 -4.45
CA ASN A 398 -19.80 -13.87 -3.09
C ASN A 398 -20.20 -12.51 -2.48
N PRO A 399 -20.98 -12.47 -1.40
CA PRO A 399 -21.34 -11.22 -0.77
C PRO A 399 -20.13 -10.62 -0.04
N THR A 400 -20.05 -9.29 -0.02
CA THR A 400 -19.01 -8.55 0.71
C THR A 400 -19.64 -7.61 1.73
N VAL A 401 -18.85 -7.22 2.74
CA VAL A 401 -19.30 -6.36 3.83
C VAL A 401 -18.40 -5.15 3.92
N HIS A 402 -18.99 -3.97 3.81
CA HIS A 402 -18.30 -2.70 4.01
C HIS A 402 -18.70 -2.09 5.37
N MET A 403 -17.68 -1.81 6.18
CA MET A 403 -17.80 -1.12 7.47
C MET A 403 -17.12 0.25 7.35
N PRO A 404 -17.85 1.37 7.44
CA PRO A 404 -17.28 2.69 7.20
C PRO A 404 -16.07 3.06 8.07
N MET A 405 -15.98 2.51 9.29
CA MET A 405 -14.86 2.77 10.21
C MET A 405 -13.78 1.66 10.19
N GLY A 406 -13.86 0.70 9.24
CA GLY A 406 -13.06 -0.53 9.26
C GLY A 406 -13.50 -1.56 10.31
N PHE A 407 -14.39 -1.16 11.23
CA PHE A 407 -15.07 -2.02 12.18
C PHE A 407 -16.51 -1.53 12.40
N ALA A 408 -17.32 -2.31 13.11
CA ALA A 408 -18.67 -1.94 13.51
C ALA A 408 -18.97 -2.40 14.93
N THR A 409 -19.71 -1.58 15.68
CA THR A 409 -20.39 -1.96 16.92
C THR A 409 -21.82 -2.40 16.64
N GLN A 410 -22.51 -2.96 17.65
CA GLN A 410 -23.87 -3.47 17.51
C GLN A 410 -24.89 -2.42 16.99
N ASP A 411 -24.62 -1.13 17.21
CA ASP A 411 -25.51 -0.03 16.88
C ASP A 411 -25.11 0.68 15.57
N ASP A 412 -23.95 0.34 15.00
CA ASP A 412 -23.46 0.92 13.76
C ASP A 412 -24.18 0.35 12.54
N THR A 413 -24.17 1.13 11.45
CA THR A 413 -24.69 0.67 10.16
C THR A 413 -23.58 0.03 9.35
N VAL A 414 -23.80 -1.23 8.98
CA VAL A 414 -22.95 -2.03 8.09
C VAL A 414 -23.63 -2.14 6.72
N TYR A 415 -22.85 -2.17 5.65
CA TYR A 415 -23.35 -2.31 4.28
C TYR A 415 -22.98 -3.68 3.73
N LEU A 416 -23.98 -4.50 3.42
CA LEU A 416 -23.83 -5.78 2.73
C LEU A 416 -24.01 -5.54 1.24
N VAL A 417 -23.03 -5.92 0.43
CA VAL A 417 -23.17 -6.05 -1.02
C VAL A 417 -23.49 -7.51 -1.31
N ALA A 418 -24.68 -7.77 -1.85
CA ALA A 418 -25.18 -9.11 -2.16
C ALA A 418 -25.88 -9.11 -3.52
N ARG A 419 -25.45 -9.99 -4.43
CA ARG A 419 -25.89 -9.99 -5.83
C ARG A 419 -26.36 -11.37 -6.24
N ALA A 420 -27.54 -11.41 -6.85
CA ALA A 420 -27.99 -12.52 -7.69
C ALA A 420 -27.80 -12.13 -9.15
N VAL A 421 -27.28 -13.04 -9.95
CA VAL A 421 -26.91 -12.79 -11.35
C VAL A 421 -27.24 -14.02 -12.20
N ASN A 422 -27.48 -13.81 -13.49
CA ASN A 422 -27.61 -14.90 -14.45
C ASN A 422 -26.24 -15.57 -14.67
N PHE A 423 -26.12 -16.87 -14.44
CA PHE A 423 -24.91 -17.68 -14.70
C PHE A 423 -25.03 -18.51 -15.99
N GLY A 424 -26.23 -18.62 -16.56
CA GLY A 424 -26.53 -19.46 -17.71
C GLY A 424 -26.49 -18.72 -19.05
N ARG A 425 -26.84 -19.45 -20.11
CA ARG A 425 -26.87 -18.94 -21.50
C ARG A 425 -28.22 -18.38 -21.94
N SER A 426 -29.27 -18.53 -21.14
CA SER A 426 -30.61 -18.04 -21.46
C SER A 426 -31.15 -17.07 -20.40
N ALA A 427 -32.05 -16.18 -20.82
CA ALA A 427 -32.83 -15.38 -19.88
C ALA A 427 -33.76 -16.27 -19.03
N VAL A 428 -33.84 -16.00 -17.73
CA VAL A 428 -34.60 -16.79 -16.76
C VAL A 428 -35.69 -15.93 -16.12
N ARG A 429 -36.87 -16.49 -15.91
CA ARG A 429 -38.02 -15.76 -15.37
C ARG A 429 -38.39 -16.25 -13.99
N ASP A 430 -39.00 -15.35 -13.23
CA ASP A 430 -39.66 -15.64 -11.96
C ASP A 430 -38.75 -16.38 -10.94
N VAL A 431 -37.51 -15.93 -10.78
CA VAL A 431 -36.54 -16.46 -9.81
C VAL A 431 -36.72 -15.76 -8.47
N ASP A 432 -36.89 -16.52 -7.40
CA ASP A 432 -36.95 -15.95 -6.05
C ASP A 432 -35.53 -15.62 -5.57
N PHE A 433 -35.33 -14.38 -5.12
CA PHE A 433 -34.08 -13.83 -4.64
C PHE A 433 -34.27 -13.32 -3.21
N MET A 434 -33.47 -13.86 -2.29
CA MET A 434 -33.57 -13.56 -0.87
C MET A 434 -32.19 -13.19 -0.30
N VAL A 435 -32.18 -12.15 0.54
CA VAL A 435 -31.02 -11.71 1.32
C VAL A 435 -31.36 -11.85 2.79
N THR A 436 -30.49 -12.52 3.54
CA THR A 436 -30.69 -12.91 4.93
C THR A 436 -29.56 -12.42 5.83
N HIS A 437 -29.88 -12.26 7.11
CA HIS A 437 -28.95 -12.02 8.21
C HIS A 437 -29.36 -12.92 9.38
N ASN A 438 -28.48 -13.10 10.37
CA ASN A 438 -28.78 -13.85 11.61
C ASN A 438 -30.15 -13.50 12.24
N ARG A 439 -30.65 -12.27 12.03
CA ARG A 439 -31.91 -11.78 12.61
C ARG A 439 -33.14 -11.98 11.72
N GLY A 440 -32.99 -12.49 10.51
CA GLY A 440 -34.08 -12.80 9.59
C GLY A 440 -33.82 -12.36 8.16
N ILE A 441 -34.91 -12.18 7.41
CA ILE A 441 -34.89 -11.78 6.00
C ILE A 441 -34.71 -10.25 5.92
N LEU A 442 -33.66 -9.81 5.21
CA LEU A 442 -33.40 -8.41 4.92
C LEU A 442 -34.14 -7.95 3.64
N PHE A 443 -34.25 -8.87 2.68
CA PHE A 443 -34.87 -8.63 1.39
C PHE A 443 -35.36 -9.94 0.79
N ASP A 444 -36.50 -9.90 0.13
CA ASP A 444 -37.13 -11.04 -0.55
C ASP A 444 -37.99 -10.51 -1.70
N THR A 445 -37.75 -11.01 -2.90
CA THR A 445 -38.47 -10.64 -4.12
C THR A 445 -38.39 -11.78 -5.13
N THR A 446 -39.27 -11.73 -6.13
CA THR A 446 -39.13 -12.51 -7.36
C THR A 446 -38.65 -11.58 -8.49
N TYR A 447 -37.71 -12.03 -9.32
CA TYR A 447 -37.14 -11.26 -10.43
C TYR A 447 -36.93 -12.11 -11.69
N SER A 448 -36.94 -11.49 -12.88
CA SER A 448 -36.59 -12.16 -14.14
C SER A 448 -35.28 -11.58 -14.64
N PHE A 449 -34.30 -12.43 -14.89
CA PHE A 449 -32.94 -12.05 -15.30
C PHE A 449 -32.77 -12.25 -16.81
N ALA A 450 -32.42 -11.18 -17.52
CA ALA A 450 -31.85 -11.27 -18.85
C ALA A 450 -30.47 -11.93 -18.81
N TRP A 451 -29.90 -12.18 -19.99
CA TRP A 451 -28.56 -12.76 -20.11
C TRP A 451 -27.52 -11.81 -19.50
N GLY A 452 -26.66 -12.33 -18.62
CA GLY A 452 -25.65 -11.53 -17.90
C GLY A 452 -26.21 -10.49 -16.93
N GLU A 453 -27.52 -10.43 -16.71
CA GLU A 453 -28.12 -9.41 -15.84
C GLU A 453 -27.87 -9.73 -14.37
N ALA A 454 -27.54 -8.69 -13.60
CA ALA A 454 -27.57 -8.69 -12.15
C ALA A 454 -28.84 -8.02 -11.63
N PHE A 455 -29.31 -8.45 -10.45
CA PHE A 455 -30.44 -7.79 -9.81
C PHE A 455 -30.07 -6.32 -9.50
N PRO A 456 -30.88 -5.31 -9.92
CA PRO A 456 -30.47 -3.90 -9.88
C PRO A 456 -30.16 -3.30 -8.51
N ARG A 457 -30.53 -3.97 -7.41
CA ARG A 457 -30.21 -3.53 -6.05
C ARG A 457 -29.29 -4.54 -5.40
N ASP A 458 -28.06 -4.12 -5.14
CA ASP A 458 -27.01 -4.97 -4.56
C ASP A 458 -26.67 -4.61 -3.10
N THR A 459 -26.94 -3.38 -2.67
CA THR A 459 -26.50 -2.89 -1.36
C THR A 459 -27.64 -2.89 -0.33
N PHE A 460 -27.39 -3.51 0.82
CA PHE A 460 -28.33 -3.70 1.91
C PHE A 460 -27.74 -3.19 3.23
N LYS A 461 -28.49 -2.32 3.91
CA LYS A 461 -28.09 -1.78 5.22
C LYS A 461 -28.44 -2.78 6.32
N ILE A 462 -27.49 -3.06 7.19
CA ILE A 462 -27.63 -3.92 8.36
C ILE A 462 -27.31 -3.10 9.60
N VAL A 463 -28.18 -3.17 10.61
CA VAL A 463 -27.84 -2.78 11.98
C VAL A 463 -27.73 -4.07 12.78
N PRO A 464 -26.51 -4.50 13.17
CA PRO A 464 -26.29 -5.85 13.72
C PRO A 464 -27.16 -6.14 14.95
N GLY A 465 -27.25 -5.19 15.88
CA GLY A 465 -28.10 -5.21 17.08
C GLY A 465 -27.67 -6.20 18.17
N PHE A 466 -26.55 -6.89 18.00
CA PHE A 466 -25.81 -7.60 19.04
C PHE A 466 -24.32 -7.62 18.64
N GLU A 467 -23.45 -7.95 19.59
CA GLU A 467 -22.00 -8.09 19.40
C GLU A 467 -21.61 -9.54 19.05
N GLY A 468 -20.47 -9.74 18.38
CA GLY A 468 -19.95 -11.05 18.01
C GLY A 468 -20.05 -11.38 16.53
N ASP A 469 -20.10 -12.66 16.19
CA ASP A 469 -20.13 -13.15 14.81
C ASP A 469 -21.51 -12.95 14.16
N HIS A 470 -21.50 -12.36 12.97
CA HIS A 470 -22.66 -12.22 12.11
C HIS A 470 -22.45 -12.97 10.81
N ARG A 471 -23.53 -13.57 10.30
CA ARG A 471 -23.57 -14.18 8.99
C ARG A 471 -24.66 -13.50 8.18
N ALA A 472 -24.30 -13.04 6.99
CA ALA A 472 -25.24 -12.58 5.98
C ALA A 472 -25.20 -13.54 4.80
N GLY A 473 -26.36 -13.85 4.24
CA GLY A 473 -26.50 -14.83 3.17
C GLY A 473 -27.33 -14.27 2.03
N VAL A 474 -27.05 -14.76 0.84
CA VAL A 474 -27.81 -14.53 -0.38
C VAL A 474 -28.21 -15.88 -0.95
N SER A 475 -29.45 -15.98 -1.40
CA SER A 475 -29.98 -17.19 -2.01
C SER A 475 -30.87 -16.89 -3.21
N THR A 476 -30.69 -17.63 -4.28
CA THR A 476 -31.65 -17.79 -5.37
C THR A 476 -32.38 -19.13 -5.17
N LEU A 477 -33.68 -19.17 -5.47
CA LEU A 477 -34.42 -20.43 -5.51
C LEU A 477 -34.86 -20.68 -6.94
N LEU A 478 -34.08 -21.52 -7.62
CA LEU A 478 -34.34 -22.00 -8.97
C LEU A 478 -34.05 -23.50 -8.98
N GLU A 479 -34.92 -24.30 -9.63
CA GLU A 479 -34.55 -25.68 -9.96
C GLU A 479 -33.75 -25.63 -11.28
N ASP A 480 -32.45 -25.37 -11.18
CA ASP A 480 -31.53 -25.32 -12.33
C ASP A 480 -30.46 -26.43 -12.31
N ASP A 481 -29.51 -26.31 -13.24
CA ASP A 481 -28.47 -27.31 -13.50
C ASP A 481 -27.28 -27.24 -12.52
N ASP A 482 -27.10 -26.14 -11.75
CA ASP A 482 -25.99 -25.97 -10.80
C ASP A 482 -26.41 -25.37 -9.44
N PRO A 483 -26.96 -26.19 -8.52
CA PRO A 483 -27.41 -25.71 -7.22
C PRO A 483 -26.26 -25.29 -6.27
N TRP A 484 -24.99 -25.42 -6.67
CA TRP A 484 -23.87 -24.97 -5.83
C TRP A 484 -23.77 -23.45 -5.78
N ASN A 485 -24.13 -22.75 -6.86
CA ASN A 485 -24.05 -21.30 -6.94
C ASN A 485 -25.28 -20.60 -6.32
N ASP A 486 -26.37 -21.33 -6.07
CA ASP A 486 -27.64 -20.81 -5.53
C ASP A 486 -27.52 -20.03 -4.24
N THR A 487 -26.56 -20.38 -3.39
CA THR A 487 -26.41 -19.74 -2.06
C THR A 487 -24.98 -19.32 -1.81
N ALA A 488 -24.78 -18.08 -1.35
CA ALA A 488 -23.50 -17.57 -0.88
C ALA A 488 -23.68 -16.86 0.46
N ALA A 489 -22.62 -16.75 1.25
CA ALA A 489 -22.66 -16.09 2.54
C ALA A 489 -21.32 -15.46 2.90
N VAL A 490 -21.38 -14.44 3.74
CA VAL A 490 -20.23 -13.74 4.33
C VAL A 490 -20.39 -13.67 5.83
N GLU A 491 -19.30 -13.88 6.52
CA GLU A 491 -19.21 -13.74 7.97
C GLU A 491 -18.41 -12.49 8.32
N PHE A 492 -18.87 -11.76 9.32
CA PHE A 492 -18.20 -10.55 9.80
C PHE A 492 -18.39 -10.40 11.31
N PHE A 493 -17.40 -9.79 11.96
CA PHE A 493 -17.39 -9.61 13.41
C PHE A 493 -17.81 -8.19 13.79
N VAL A 494 -18.65 -8.08 14.81
CA VAL A 494 -19.10 -6.81 15.39
C VAL A 494 -18.49 -6.65 16.77
N THR A 495 -17.65 -5.63 16.94
CA THR A 495 -16.84 -5.48 18.15
C THR A 495 -17.71 -5.13 19.37
N PRO A 496 -17.51 -5.81 20.50
CA PRO A 496 -18.18 -5.48 21.75
C PRO A 496 -17.83 -4.08 22.22
N VAL A 497 -18.75 -3.44 22.94
CA VAL A 497 -18.49 -2.16 23.63
C VAL A 497 -18.45 -2.41 25.12
N ARG A 498 -17.32 -2.07 25.76
CA ARG A 498 -17.09 -2.31 27.19
C ARG A 498 -16.92 -0.99 27.94
N GLU A 499 -17.35 -1.01 29.20
CA GLU A 499 -17.08 0.08 30.12
C GLU A 499 -15.59 0.08 30.47
N ILE A 500 -14.99 1.25 30.44
CA ILE A 500 -13.65 1.54 30.92
C ILE A 500 -13.84 2.45 32.11
N SER A 501 -13.13 2.13 33.19
CA SER A 501 -13.05 3.00 34.34
C SER A 501 -11.61 3.25 34.70
N GLY A 502 -11.33 4.36 35.36
CA GLY A 502 -9.97 4.67 35.72
C GLY A 502 -9.85 5.72 36.79
N SER A 503 -8.65 5.85 37.31
CA SER A 503 -8.30 6.83 38.34
C SER A 503 -6.99 7.52 38.01
N ILE A 504 -6.97 8.84 38.13
CA ILE A 504 -5.82 9.72 37.97
C ILE A 504 -5.54 10.38 39.32
N PHE A 505 -4.34 10.15 39.84
CA PHE A 505 -4.02 10.52 41.22
C PHE A 505 -2.60 11.04 41.36
N ASP A 506 -2.40 11.86 42.38
CA ASP A 506 -1.10 12.39 42.77
C ASP A 506 -0.25 11.28 43.40
N SER A 507 0.83 10.94 42.71
CA SER A 507 1.77 9.91 43.13
C SER A 507 2.53 10.21 44.41
N GLU A 508 2.63 11.48 44.83
CA GLU A 508 3.32 11.89 46.07
C GLU A 508 2.37 11.93 47.28
N ALA A 509 1.09 12.24 47.06
CA ALA A 509 0.07 12.29 48.12
C ALA A 509 -0.58 10.92 48.40
N GLY A 510 -0.33 9.91 47.57
CA GLY A 510 -0.81 8.53 47.73
C GLY A 510 -2.30 8.31 47.43
N GLU A 511 -3.15 9.34 47.60
CA GLU A 511 -4.61 9.27 47.36
C GLU A 511 -5.21 10.61 46.88
N GLY A 512 -4.39 11.59 46.46
CA GLY A 512 -4.86 12.90 46.01
C GLY A 512 -5.49 12.85 44.63
N ALA A 513 -6.79 13.05 44.53
CA ALA A 513 -7.52 13.17 43.28
C ALA A 513 -6.95 14.27 42.37
N VAL A 514 -6.60 13.97 41.11
CA VAL A 514 -6.15 14.98 40.12
C VAL A 514 -7.20 15.15 39.02
N SER A 515 -7.71 16.36 38.85
CA SER A 515 -8.58 16.68 37.72
C SER A 515 -7.83 16.54 36.40
N SER A 516 -8.39 15.82 35.43
CA SER A 516 -7.78 15.72 34.09
C SER A 516 -8.83 15.53 33.00
N GLU A 517 -8.49 15.97 31.79
CA GLU A 517 -9.16 15.58 30.56
C GLU A 517 -8.49 14.32 29.98
N VAL A 518 -9.28 13.30 29.64
CA VAL A 518 -8.79 12.04 29.07
C VAL A 518 -9.36 11.84 27.67
N ARG A 519 -8.47 11.66 26.69
CA ARG A 519 -8.81 11.49 25.28
C ARG A 519 -8.31 10.15 24.77
N PHE A 520 -9.16 9.43 24.03
CA PHE A 520 -8.83 8.13 23.43
C PHE A 520 -8.80 8.27 21.90
N TYR A 521 -7.68 7.88 21.30
CA TYR A 521 -7.45 7.89 19.86
C TYR A 521 -7.36 6.45 19.37
N TYR A 522 -8.22 6.08 18.44
CA TYR A 522 -8.19 4.75 17.83
C TYR A 522 -6.90 4.59 17.00
N LEU A 523 -6.26 3.43 17.10
CA LEU A 523 -5.00 3.13 16.40
C LEU A 523 -5.20 2.27 15.13
N GLY A 524 -6.33 2.41 14.43
CA GLY A 524 -6.53 1.76 13.13
C GLY A 524 -6.11 2.61 11.93
N GLU A 525 -6.52 2.19 10.73
CA GLU A 525 -6.16 2.83 9.45
C GLU A 525 -6.61 4.30 9.37
N ASP A 526 -7.72 4.66 10.02
CA ASP A 526 -8.11 6.04 10.25
C ASP A 526 -7.83 6.40 11.72
N THR A 527 -6.80 7.22 11.94
CA THR A 527 -6.39 7.71 13.27
C THR A 527 -7.26 8.88 13.77
N SER A 528 -8.43 9.07 13.16
CA SER A 528 -9.37 10.11 13.53
C SER A 528 -9.89 9.94 14.97
N PHE A 529 -10.13 11.08 15.60
CA PHE A 529 -10.48 11.22 17.02
C PHE A 529 -11.71 10.38 17.40
N PHE A 530 -11.55 9.42 18.32
CA PHE A 530 -12.61 8.45 18.59
C PHE A 530 -13.52 8.86 19.75
N TYR A 531 -12.97 9.36 20.87
CA TYR A 531 -13.80 9.68 22.01
C TYR A 531 -13.18 10.67 23.01
N LYS A 532 -14.00 11.60 23.51
CA LYS A 532 -13.73 12.41 24.69
C LYS A 532 -14.49 11.84 25.88
N ALA A 533 -13.80 11.39 26.91
CA ALA A 533 -14.47 11.14 28.18
C ALA A 533 -14.69 12.52 28.86
N ASP A 534 -15.76 13.21 28.49
CA ASP A 534 -16.19 14.41 29.20
C ASP A 534 -16.82 14.00 30.53
N SER A 535 -16.34 14.61 31.62
CA SER A 535 -17.00 14.55 32.92
C SER A 535 -18.45 14.96 32.74
N SER A 536 -19.41 14.10 33.11
CA SER A 536 -20.85 14.39 32.98
C SER A 536 -21.34 15.57 33.85
N ASP A 537 -20.44 16.26 34.56
CA ASP A 537 -20.81 17.17 35.65
C ASP A 537 -20.03 18.51 35.59
N GLY A 538 -19.22 18.74 34.56
CA GLY A 538 -18.43 19.98 34.44
C GLY A 538 -17.48 20.22 35.62
N HIS A 539 -17.12 19.15 36.34
CA HIS A 539 -16.15 19.13 37.43
C HIS A 539 -15.19 17.99 37.16
N SER A 540 -13.95 18.36 36.84
CA SER A 540 -12.75 17.83 37.50
C SER A 540 -12.97 16.64 38.44
N THR A 541 -12.92 15.39 37.94
CA THR A 541 -12.88 14.21 38.81
C THR A 541 -11.66 13.36 38.50
N SER A 542 -10.98 12.94 39.57
CA SER A 542 -9.89 11.96 39.53
C SER A 542 -10.29 10.58 39.07
N ASN A 543 -11.58 10.29 38.94
CA ASN A 543 -12.06 9.05 38.37
C ASN A 543 -12.84 9.37 37.10
N PHE A 544 -12.67 8.54 36.08
CA PHE A 544 -13.43 8.64 34.83
C PHE A 544 -14.06 7.29 34.51
N ALA A 545 -15.18 7.32 33.80
CA ALA A 545 -15.79 6.14 33.23
C ALA A 545 -16.33 6.48 31.84
N THR A 546 -16.09 5.61 30.88
CA THR A 546 -16.59 5.75 29.50
C THR A 546 -16.85 4.37 28.90
N ARG A 547 -17.44 4.32 27.70
CA ARG A 547 -17.65 3.08 26.95
C ARG A 547 -16.94 3.18 25.62
N LEU A 548 -16.06 2.24 25.32
CA LEU A 548 -15.35 2.15 24.04
C LEU A 548 -15.50 0.76 23.44
N PRO A 549 -15.42 0.63 22.10
CA PRO A 549 -15.31 -0.66 21.45
C PRO A 549 -14.02 -1.39 21.90
N CYS A 550 -14.06 -2.72 21.90
CA CYS A 550 -12.92 -3.58 22.21
C CYS A 550 -11.86 -3.52 21.11
N LEU A 551 -11.09 -2.43 21.14
CA LEU A 551 -10.03 -2.07 20.20
C LEU A 551 -8.82 -1.53 20.96
N THR A 552 -7.80 -1.13 20.21
CA THR A 552 -6.58 -0.54 20.77
C THR A 552 -6.58 0.98 20.58
N PHE A 553 -6.23 1.70 21.63
CA PHE A 553 -6.23 3.15 21.69
C PHE A 553 -4.90 3.73 22.18
N ARG A 554 -4.55 4.93 21.70
CA ARG A 554 -3.61 5.84 22.35
C ARG A 554 -4.38 6.75 23.29
N VAL A 555 -3.90 6.93 24.52
CA VAL A 555 -4.59 7.72 25.55
C VAL A 555 -3.76 8.94 25.88
N GLU A 556 -4.36 10.12 25.76
CA GLU A 556 -3.75 11.39 26.19
C GLU A 556 -4.48 11.91 27.42
N ILE A 557 -3.70 12.31 28.42
CA ILE A 557 -4.18 12.79 29.71
C ILE A 557 -3.62 14.20 29.91
N ASP A 558 -4.51 15.18 29.91
CA ASP A 558 -4.17 16.58 30.17
C ASP A 558 -4.71 16.99 31.55
N PRO A 559 -3.85 16.98 32.59
CA PRO A 559 -4.27 17.27 33.94
C PRO A 559 -4.30 18.77 34.22
N GLU A 560 -5.02 19.13 35.27
CA GLU A 560 -4.99 20.50 35.80
C GLU A 560 -3.57 20.89 36.26
N PHE A 561 -3.30 22.19 36.22
CA PHE A 561 -2.09 22.74 36.83
C PHE A 561 -2.05 22.36 38.32
N PRO A 562 -0.92 21.84 38.86
CA PRO A 562 0.45 21.87 38.33
C PRO A 562 0.99 20.53 37.76
N TYR A 563 0.14 19.58 37.40
CA TYR A 563 0.56 18.22 37.03
C TYR A 563 1.04 18.09 35.58
N VAL A 564 2.01 17.22 35.31
CA VAL A 564 2.56 17.01 33.96
C VAL A 564 1.59 16.18 33.10
N PRO A 565 1.32 16.56 31.84
CA PRO A 565 0.55 15.72 30.90
C PRO A 565 1.17 14.33 30.71
N ALA A 566 0.33 13.33 30.46
CA ALA A 566 0.77 11.95 30.26
C ALA A 566 0.17 11.37 28.97
N VAL A 567 0.95 10.51 28.32
CA VAL A 567 0.53 9.77 27.12
C VAL A 567 0.77 8.29 27.36
N ILE A 568 -0.23 7.47 27.04
CA ILE A 568 -0.13 6.02 26.98
C ILE A 568 -0.26 5.64 25.51
N GLU A 569 0.84 5.14 24.95
CA GLU A 569 0.89 4.82 23.52
C GLU A 569 -0.04 3.69 23.13
N THR A 570 -0.38 2.78 24.05
CA THR A 570 -1.22 1.63 23.76
C THR A 570 -2.05 1.22 24.97
N PHE A 571 -3.37 1.22 24.79
CA PHE A 571 -4.37 0.73 25.73
C PHE A 571 -5.39 -0.12 24.99
N ALA A 572 -5.39 -1.43 25.25
CA ALA A 572 -6.32 -2.36 24.65
C ALA A 572 -7.56 -2.51 25.54
N VAL A 573 -8.73 -2.35 24.93
CA VAL A 573 -10.01 -2.62 25.57
C VAL A 573 -10.36 -4.08 25.28
N LEU A 574 -10.49 -4.88 26.33
CA LEU A 574 -10.68 -6.32 26.24
C LEU A 574 -12.10 -6.71 26.62
N GLU A 575 -12.59 -7.79 26.03
CA GLU A 575 -13.96 -8.24 26.23
C GLU A 575 -14.24 -8.74 27.66
N ASP A 576 -13.29 -9.51 28.20
CA ASP A 576 -13.41 -10.25 29.47
C ASP A 576 -12.56 -9.66 30.61
N ASP A 577 -12.17 -8.38 30.51
CA ASP A 577 -11.35 -7.71 31.53
C ASP A 577 -12.12 -6.55 32.19
N ALA A 578 -11.66 -6.13 33.37
CA ALA A 578 -12.20 -4.99 34.09
C ALA A 578 -11.93 -3.64 33.40
N ASN A 579 -11.09 -3.63 32.34
CA ASN A 579 -10.72 -2.46 31.55
C ASN A 579 -10.45 -1.22 32.42
N PHE A 580 -9.52 -1.40 33.36
CA PHE A 580 -9.22 -0.39 34.36
C PHE A 580 -7.90 0.33 34.06
N LEU A 581 -7.94 1.67 34.03
CA LEU A 581 -6.75 2.49 33.81
C LEU A 581 -6.40 3.34 35.05
N SER A 582 -5.25 3.05 35.66
CA SER A 582 -4.76 3.79 36.82
C SER A 582 -3.49 4.56 36.48
N VAL A 583 -3.54 5.89 36.56
CA VAL A 583 -2.45 6.77 36.11
C VAL A 583 -1.95 7.62 37.28
N PRO A 584 -0.75 7.32 37.82
CA PRO A 584 -0.09 8.20 38.77
C PRO A 584 0.51 9.41 38.05
N LEU A 585 0.13 10.62 38.46
CA LEU A 585 0.72 11.87 37.97
C LEU A 585 1.66 12.48 39.01
N GLN A 586 2.60 13.28 38.52
CA GLN A 586 3.52 14.07 39.32
C GLN A 586 3.32 15.55 38.99
N ARG A 587 3.48 16.40 40.01
CA ARG A 587 3.61 17.84 39.78
C ARG A 587 4.89 18.10 38.98
N ALA A 588 4.89 19.13 38.15
CA ALA A 588 6.10 19.51 37.43
C ALA A 588 7.25 19.89 38.38
N ASP A 589 8.49 19.67 37.94
CA ASP A 589 9.67 20.09 38.69
C ASP A 589 9.75 21.62 38.78
N LEU A 590 9.38 22.32 37.70
CA LEU A 590 9.42 23.78 37.61
C LEU A 590 8.27 24.37 36.79
N LEU A 591 8.08 25.68 36.95
CA LEU A 591 7.21 26.49 36.10
C LEU A 591 8.05 27.16 35.01
N LEU A 592 7.63 27.05 33.76
CA LEU A 592 8.15 27.82 32.63
C LEU A 592 7.13 28.92 32.32
N VAL A 593 7.51 30.17 32.55
CA VAL A 593 6.68 31.34 32.29
C VAL A 593 7.11 31.95 30.97
N ASP A 594 6.16 32.00 30.06
CA ASP A 594 6.28 32.68 28.77
C ASP A 594 5.63 34.06 28.87
N ASP A 595 6.46 35.08 28.73
CA ASP A 595 6.12 36.50 28.84
C ASP A 595 6.70 37.28 27.64
N ASP A 596 6.69 36.65 26.46
CA ASP A 596 7.35 37.16 25.25
C ASP A 596 6.42 37.91 24.28
N LEU A 597 5.20 38.25 24.72
CA LEU A 597 4.15 38.92 23.95
C LEU A 597 3.60 38.07 22.78
N GLY A 598 3.44 36.76 23.00
CA GLY A 598 2.81 35.82 22.09
C GLY A 598 3.71 35.41 20.92
N ARG A 599 5.03 35.47 21.13
CA ARG A 599 6.02 34.85 20.24
C ARG A 599 6.10 33.36 20.57
N ASN A 600 6.91 32.65 19.79
CA ASN A 600 7.03 31.19 19.89
C ASN A 600 8.40 30.80 20.48
N TYR A 601 8.95 31.59 21.41
CA TYR A 601 10.28 31.32 21.96
C TYR A 601 10.30 30.22 23.02
N GLU A 602 9.16 29.88 23.64
CA GLU A 602 8.95 28.77 24.57
C GLU A 602 9.49 27.45 24.03
N GLN A 603 9.41 27.20 22.73
CA GLN A 603 9.93 25.98 22.08
C GLN A 603 11.42 25.74 22.37
N TYR A 604 12.24 26.81 22.46
CA TYR A 604 13.67 26.70 22.76
C TYR A 604 13.94 26.30 24.21
N TYR A 605 13.04 26.66 25.12
CA TYR A 605 13.10 26.30 26.54
C TYR A 605 12.56 24.89 26.75
N MET A 606 11.39 24.57 26.18
CA MET A 606 10.77 23.24 26.24
C MET A 606 11.72 22.17 25.72
N SER A 607 12.28 22.36 24.51
CA SER A 607 13.25 21.42 23.93
C SER A 607 14.49 21.22 24.80
N ALA A 608 14.98 22.30 25.44
CA ALA A 608 16.13 22.20 26.34
C ALA A 608 15.78 21.41 27.62
N LEU A 609 14.62 21.68 28.22
CA LEU A 609 14.11 20.98 29.42
C LEU A 609 13.85 19.50 29.15
N ASP A 610 13.23 19.18 28.01
CA ASP A 610 13.00 17.80 27.55
C ASP A 610 14.32 17.05 27.38
N SER A 611 15.32 17.68 26.74
CA SER A 611 16.64 17.07 26.50
C SER A 611 17.42 16.75 27.78
N ILE A 612 17.13 17.45 28.88
CA ILE A 612 17.76 17.22 30.19
C ILE A 612 16.84 16.44 31.15
N GLY A 613 15.66 16.03 30.70
CA GLY A 613 14.71 15.22 31.46
C GLY A 613 14.07 15.96 32.63
N VAL A 614 13.84 17.27 32.52
CA VAL A 614 13.22 18.09 33.56
C VAL A 614 11.77 18.38 33.19
N SER A 615 10.85 17.97 34.06
CA SER A 615 9.42 18.21 33.84
C SER A 615 9.03 19.65 34.15
N PHE A 616 8.14 20.24 33.33
CA PHE A 616 7.70 21.62 33.49
C PHE A 616 6.21 21.77 33.25
N ARG A 617 5.63 22.86 33.78
CA ARG A 617 4.36 23.41 33.30
C ARG A 617 4.60 24.74 32.64
N LEU A 618 4.05 24.92 31.44
CA LEU A 618 4.03 26.20 30.75
C LEU A 618 2.91 27.08 31.33
N TRP A 619 3.24 28.34 31.59
CA TRP A 619 2.31 29.41 31.90
C TRP A 619 2.52 30.52 30.89
N ASP A 620 1.63 30.60 29.91
CA ASP A 620 1.57 31.68 28.94
C ASP A 620 0.91 32.90 29.59
N ARG A 621 1.66 33.98 29.81
CA ARG A 621 1.17 35.20 30.47
C ARG A 621 0.07 35.89 29.67
N ASP A 622 0.12 35.84 28.35
CA ASP A 622 -0.87 36.47 27.46
C ASP A 622 -2.21 35.71 27.50
N ALA A 623 -2.14 34.37 27.55
CA ALA A 623 -3.33 33.53 27.59
C ALA A 623 -3.92 33.36 29.02
N MET A 624 -3.07 33.26 30.04
CA MET A 624 -3.46 32.87 31.41
C MET A 624 -3.47 34.02 32.41
N GLY A 625 -2.89 35.17 32.06
CA GLY A 625 -2.85 36.35 32.92
C GLY A 625 -1.80 36.27 34.04
N GLU A 626 -1.99 37.09 35.08
CA GLU A 626 -1.00 37.31 36.15
C GLU A 626 -0.68 36.03 36.94
N ILE A 627 0.59 35.89 37.32
CA ILE A 627 1.07 34.75 38.09
C ILE A 627 0.91 35.00 39.59
N SER A 628 0.36 34.01 40.30
CA SER A 628 0.31 34.04 41.77
C SER A 628 1.72 34.00 42.36
N PRO A 629 2.07 34.87 43.33
CA PRO A 629 3.37 34.85 44.01
C PRO A 629 3.73 33.50 44.65
N GLU A 630 2.73 32.70 45.03
CA GLU A 630 2.87 31.39 45.67
C GLU A 630 3.01 30.22 44.68
N VAL A 631 2.97 30.47 43.36
CA VAL A 631 2.93 29.40 42.33
C VAL A 631 4.11 28.44 42.44
N HIS A 632 5.30 28.94 42.81
CA HIS A 632 6.50 28.13 42.97
C HIS A 632 6.31 27.00 43.99
N GLN A 633 5.49 27.20 45.03
CA GLN A 633 5.23 26.19 46.06
C GLN A 633 4.44 25.00 45.53
N GLN A 634 3.80 25.14 44.36
CA GLN A 634 3.09 24.08 43.67
C GLN A 634 4.03 23.19 42.84
N MET A 635 5.24 23.68 42.52
CA MET A 635 6.26 22.93 41.78
C MET A 635 7.11 22.09 42.74
N ARG A 636 7.51 20.88 42.33
CA ARG A 636 8.29 19.97 43.20
C ARG A 636 9.61 20.56 43.67
N ARG A 637 10.25 21.38 42.83
CA ARG A 637 11.57 21.97 43.10
C ARG A 637 11.51 23.46 43.44
N GLN A 638 10.31 24.03 43.55
CA GLN A 638 10.11 25.45 43.85
C GLN A 638 10.86 26.39 42.90
N THR A 639 10.96 26.00 41.62
CA THR A 639 11.71 26.71 40.60
C THR A 639 10.79 27.33 39.56
N VAL A 640 11.11 28.55 39.15
CA VAL A 640 10.45 29.27 38.06
C VAL A 640 11.52 29.73 37.07
N ILE A 641 11.32 29.41 35.79
CA ILE A 641 12.03 30.01 34.66
C ILE A 641 11.09 31.03 34.05
N TRP A 642 11.51 32.29 33.96
CA TRP A 642 10.73 33.38 33.39
C TRP A 642 11.51 34.00 32.26
N PHE A 643 10.92 34.03 31.06
CA PHE A 643 11.54 34.64 29.91
C PHE A 643 10.62 35.64 29.21
N THR A 644 11.21 36.70 28.65
CA THR A 644 10.47 37.75 27.90
C THR A 644 10.88 37.83 26.43
N GLY A 645 11.66 36.84 25.96
CA GLY A 645 12.10 36.73 24.59
C GLY A 645 12.80 38.00 24.07
N ASP A 646 12.19 38.62 23.05
CA ASP A 646 12.68 39.84 22.39
C ASP A 646 11.98 41.14 22.80
N ASP A 647 11.13 41.11 23.83
CA ASP A 647 10.65 42.34 24.43
C ASP A 647 11.81 43.10 25.09
N THR A 648 11.87 44.41 24.86
CA THR A 648 12.90 45.33 25.36
C THR A 648 12.33 46.59 26.00
N THR A 649 11.00 46.70 26.14
CA THR A 649 10.30 47.94 26.55
C THR A 649 9.09 47.73 27.45
N THR A 650 8.60 46.50 27.58
CA THR A 650 7.48 46.14 28.45
C THR A 650 7.78 44.86 29.24
N THR A 651 9.06 44.64 29.54
CA THR A 651 9.58 43.32 29.90
C THR A 651 9.02 42.74 31.18
N LEU A 652 8.84 43.55 32.23
CA LEU A 652 8.20 43.11 33.47
C LEU A 652 7.35 44.24 34.03
N ASP A 653 6.11 43.93 34.38
CA ASP A 653 5.23 44.88 35.03
C ASP A 653 5.41 44.89 36.57
N SER A 654 4.57 45.65 37.25
CA SER A 654 4.65 45.74 38.72
C SER A 654 4.22 44.48 39.47
N ALA A 655 3.30 43.71 38.91
CA ALA A 655 2.83 42.44 39.45
C ALA A 655 3.89 41.35 39.23
N ASP A 656 4.54 41.30 38.06
CA ASP A 656 5.60 40.33 37.77
C ASP A 656 6.78 40.49 38.72
N ILE A 657 7.25 41.72 38.90
CA ILE A 657 8.33 42.04 39.84
C ILE A 657 7.94 41.65 41.26
N HIS A 658 6.68 41.86 41.66
CA HIS A 658 6.19 41.45 42.97
C HIS A 658 6.23 39.93 43.12
N ALA A 659 5.70 39.19 42.14
CA ALA A 659 5.71 37.73 42.16
C ALA A 659 7.14 37.18 42.25
N LEU A 660 8.06 37.65 41.38
CA LEU A 660 9.47 37.23 41.37
C LEU A 660 10.18 37.54 42.70
N ASP A 661 9.98 38.73 43.26
CA ASP A 661 10.57 39.12 44.54
C ASP A 661 10.01 38.30 45.71
N HIS A 662 8.71 38.02 45.71
CA HIS A 662 8.08 37.16 46.69
C HIS A 662 8.63 35.74 46.64
N ILE A 663 8.67 35.12 45.44
CA ILE A 663 9.20 33.78 45.23
C ILE A 663 10.59 33.65 45.85
N VAL A 664 11.49 34.60 45.56
CA VAL A 664 12.86 34.57 46.10
C VAL A 664 12.85 34.76 47.62
N ARG A 665 12.06 35.71 48.17
CA ARG A 665 11.99 35.97 49.62
C ARG A 665 11.36 34.84 50.43
N THR A 666 10.61 33.95 49.80
CA THR A 666 10.04 32.76 50.45
C THR A 666 10.84 31.48 50.22
N GLY A 667 12.05 31.58 49.64
CA GLY A 667 12.97 30.45 49.47
C GLY A 667 12.89 29.74 48.13
N GLY A 668 12.09 30.25 47.18
CA GLY A 668 12.01 29.74 45.81
C GLY A 668 13.21 30.12 44.95
N ASN A 669 13.27 29.51 43.76
CA ASN A 669 14.34 29.71 42.78
C ASN A 669 13.80 30.36 41.51
N VAL A 670 14.48 31.40 41.01
CA VAL A 670 14.09 32.14 39.81
C VAL A 670 15.24 32.21 38.81
N LEU A 671 15.02 31.71 37.59
CA LEU A 671 15.84 32.05 36.43
C LEU A 671 15.09 33.07 35.59
N LEU A 672 15.60 34.30 35.54
CA LEU A 672 15.06 35.39 34.74
C LEU A 672 15.96 35.66 33.54
N THR A 673 15.42 35.64 32.33
CA THR A 673 16.18 35.83 31.08
C THR A 673 15.38 36.58 30.03
N GLY A 674 16.07 37.39 29.25
CA GLY A 674 15.49 38.14 28.14
C GLY A 674 16.51 39.16 27.65
N GLN A 675 16.27 39.75 26.49
CA GLN A 675 17.13 40.80 25.98
C GLN A 675 16.62 42.18 26.39
N GLY A 676 17.52 43.11 26.74
CA GLY A 676 17.14 44.50 26.99
C GLY A 676 16.31 44.77 28.25
N MET A 677 16.11 43.80 29.14
CA MET A 677 15.49 44.02 30.45
C MET A 677 16.22 45.08 31.28
N GLY A 678 17.55 45.15 31.18
CA GLY A 678 18.34 46.19 31.82
C GLY A 678 18.10 47.57 31.21
N PHE A 679 17.85 47.66 29.90
CA PHE A 679 17.48 48.92 29.24
C PHE A 679 16.11 49.42 29.71
N ASP A 680 15.15 48.52 29.87
CA ASP A 680 13.78 48.84 30.27
C ASP A 680 13.67 49.21 31.76
N LEU A 681 14.29 48.41 32.63
CA LEU A 681 14.04 48.46 34.06
C LEU A 681 15.08 49.24 34.88
N ALA A 682 16.26 49.57 34.30
CA ALA A 682 17.32 50.26 35.04
C ALA A 682 16.88 51.64 35.56
N GLY A 683 17.28 51.95 36.80
CA GLY A 683 16.90 53.21 37.46
C GLY A 683 15.52 53.15 38.13
N THR A 684 14.80 52.03 38.03
CA THR A 684 13.67 51.75 38.91
C THR A 684 14.19 51.16 40.24
N PRO A 685 13.64 51.55 41.41
CA PRO A 685 14.00 50.94 42.69
C PRO A 685 13.79 49.41 42.73
N LYS A 686 13.00 48.91 41.79
CA LYS A 686 12.57 47.52 41.64
C LYS A 686 13.67 46.65 41.04
N PHE A 687 14.31 47.09 39.96
CA PHE A 687 15.40 46.35 39.29
C PHE A 687 16.62 46.17 40.20
N ASP A 688 17.06 47.25 40.85
CA ASP A 688 18.22 47.23 41.75
C ASP A 688 17.97 46.33 42.96
N SER A 689 16.73 46.26 43.45
CA SER A 689 16.36 45.43 44.60
C SER A 689 16.16 43.94 44.29
N LEU A 690 15.72 43.59 43.07
CA LEU A 690 15.43 42.21 42.65
C LEU A 690 16.62 41.53 41.95
N ILE A 691 17.46 42.24 41.22
CA ILE A 691 18.61 41.63 40.52
C ILE A 691 19.91 41.89 41.27
N SER A 692 19.99 43.00 42.01
CA SER A 692 21.19 43.44 42.72
C SER A 692 22.39 43.62 41.76
N ALA A 693 22.18 44.36 40.67
CA ALA A 693 23.22 44.74 39.72
C ALA A 693 22.98 46.15 39.16
N ILE A 694 24.05 46.81 38.75
CA ILE A 694 24.01 48.08 38.00
C ILE A 694 24.07 47.76 36.51
N TRP A 695 23.14 48.31 35.73
CA TRP A 695 23.18 48.25 34.27
C TRP A 695 24.21 49.23 33.70
N LEU A 696 25.07 48.74 32.80
CA LEU A 696 26.17 49.48 32.18
C LEU A 696 25.91 49.78 30.68
N GLY A 697 24.85 49.22 30.09
CA GLY A 697 24.49 49.38 28.68
C GLY A 697 24.09 48.05 28.02
N SER A 698 23.37 48.11 26.90
CA SER A 698 22.83 46.94 26.17
C SER A 698 23.69 46.50 24.96
N ASP A 699 24.94 46.94 24.91
CA ASP A 699 25.93 46.77 23.84
C ASP A 699 26.95 45.65 24.13
N GLY A 700 26.55 44.62 24.89
CA GLY A 700 27.35 43.42 25.12
C GLY A 700 27.70 42.70 23.81
N THR A 701 28.93 42.20 23.72
CA THR A 701 29.38 41.40 22.56
C THR A 701 28.74 40.02 22.57
N PRO A 702 28.56 39.35 21.42
CA PRO A 702 27.83 38.10 21.38
C PRO A 702 28.66 36.86 21.79
N MET A 703 29.90 37.08 22.23
CA MET A 703 30.80 36.07 22.81
C MET A 703 30.88 36.27 24.32
N ILE A 704 30.61 35.21 25.07
CA ILE A 704 30.46 35.23 26.53
C ILE A 704 31.18 34.02 27.12
N SER A 705 32.01 34.22 28.14
CA SER A 705 32.73 33.15 28.81
C SER A 705 32.27 32.93 30.25
N GLY A 706 32.46 31.71 30.74
CA GLY A 706 32.26 31.37 32.15
C GLY A 706 33.32 32.00 33.06
N VAL A 707 32.99 32.15 34.34
CA VAL A 707 33.93 32.62 35.35
C VAL A 707 34.61 31.41 36.02
N PRO A 708 35.95 31.30 35.99
CA PRO A 708 36.65 30.20 36.66
C PRO A 708 36.28 30.08 38.13
N ASP A 709 36.20 28.84 38.62
CA ASP A 709 35.82 28.46 40.00
C ASP A 709 34.39 28.85 40.43
N ASP A 710 33.56 29.38 39.51
CA ASP A 710 32.14 29.63 39.79
C ASP A 710 31.32 28.32 39.74
N PRO A 711 30.40 28.08 40.69
CA PRO A 711 29.63 26.84 40.77
C PRO A 711 28.66 26.60 39.61
N ILE A 712 28.32 27.61 38.81
CA ILE A 712 27.47 27.46 37.62
C ILE A 712 28.33 27.33 36.37
N SER A 713 29.38 28.15 36.24
CA SER A 713 30.05 28.40 34.96
C SER A 713 31.55 28.11 34.92
N GLY A 714 32.13 27.60 36.00
CA GLY A 714 33.56 27.31 36.09
C GLY A 714 34.08 26.37 35.00
N ASP A 715 33.22 25.44 34.54
CA ASP A 715 33.54 24.46 33.50
C ASP A 715 33.01 24.85 32.10
N PHE A 716 32.42 26.03 31.96
CA PHE A 716 31.85 26.45 30.68
C PHE A 716 32.92 26.88 29.69
N ARG A 717 32.65 26.54 28.43
CA ARG A 717 33.34 27.09 27.27
C ARG A 717 32.64 28.38 26.82
N GLU A 718 33.05 28.91 25.68
CA GLU A 718 32.42 30.09 25.10
C GLU A 718 30.93 29.84 24.81
N ILE A 719 30.09 30.81 25.14
CA ILE A 719 28.68 30.87 24.81
C ILE A 719 28.53 31.91 23.70
N ILE A 720 27.94 31.47 22.59
CA ILE A 720 27.64 32.32 21.46
C ILE A 720 26.16 32.66 21.45
N THR A 721 25.86 33.93 21.27
CA THR A 721 24.49 34.46 21.22
C THR A 721 24.19 35.15 19.90
N PHE A 722 24.88 34.79 18.82
CA PHE A 722 24.63 35.26 17.46
C PHE A 722 24.50 34.09 16.48
N GLY A 723 23.63 34.24 15.48
CA GLY A 723 23.36 33.20 14.47
C GLY A 723 22.05 32.46 14.69
N THR A 724 21.73 31.56 13.77
CA THR A 724 20.47 30.78 13.74
C THR A 724 20.70 29.27 13.93
N SER A 725 21.96 28.83 14.05
CA SER A 725 22.28 27.41 14.26
C SER A 725 21.93 27.03 15.69
N GLY A 726 20.71 26.55 15.93
CA GLY A 726 20.20 26.16 17.24
C GLY A 726 19.72 27.32 18.13
N GLY A 727 19.90 28.57 17.68
CA GLY A 727 19.41 29.79 18.34
C GLY A 727 18.32 30.48 17.53
N ALA A 728 17.49 31.31 18.19
CA ALA A 728 16.34 31.97 17.57
C ALA A 728 16.68 33.08 16.57
N GLY A 729 17.94 33.50 16.47
CA GLY A 729 18.35 34.61 15.57
C GLY A 729 17.78 35.98 15.94
N ASN A 730 17.13 36.09 17.10
CA ASN A 730 16.44 37.29 17.59
C ASN A 730 17.32 38.18 18.49
N GLN A 731 18.57 37.78 18.78
CA GLN A 731 19.36 38.38 19.85
C GLN A 731 20.05 39.70 19.44
N THR A 732 19.37 40.82 19.68
CA THR A 732 19.83 42.17 19.28
C THR A 732 20.41 42.99 20.42
N ARG A 733 20.07 42.70 21.69
CA ARG A 733 20.52 43.47 22.86
C ARG A 733 21.08 42.58 23.97
N ARG A 734 22.26 42.94 24.49
CA ARG A 734 22.91 42.18 25.58
C ARG A 734 23.32 43.12 26.69
N ASP A 735 22.71 42.96 27.85
CA ASP A 735 22.91 43.83 28.99
C ASP A 735 24.24 43.53 29.69
N ARG A 736 25.09 44.56 29.74
CA ARG A 736 26.32 44.59 30.52
C ARG A 736 25.98 44.99 31.94
N LEU A 737 26.43 44.19 32.90
CA LEU A 737 26.07 44.32 34.30
C LEU A 737 27.32 44.51 35.17
N SER A 738 27.14 45.23 36.27
CA SER A 738 28.07 45.25 37.40
C SER A 738 27.35 44.71 38.64
N PRO A 739 27.71 43.53 39.17
CA PRO A 739 27.02 42.94 40.30
C PRO A 739 27.19 43.77 41.59
N LEU A 740 26.13 43.86 42.40
CA LEU A 740 26.11 44.44 43.74
C LEU A 740 25.95 43.32 44.78
N ALA A 741 26.78 43.34 45.83
CA ALA A 741 26.68 42.34 46.89
C ALA A 741 25.24 42.27 47.45
N PRO A 742 24.66 41.07 47.63
CA PRO A 742 25.30 39.75 47.59
C PRO A 742 25.39 39.07 46.21
N ALA A 743 24.94 39.72 45.11
CA ALA A 743 25.02 39.13 43.78
C ALA A 743 26.48 38.97 43.29
N VAL A 744 26.70 37.94 42.50
CA VAL A 744 27.98 37.58 41.89
C VAL A 744 27.78 37.40 40.39
N GLY A 745 28.64 38.03 39.59
CA GLY A 745 28.65 37.81 38.14
C GLY A 745 29.30 36.48 37.81
N PHE A 746 28.63 35.63 37.03
CA PHE A 746 29.12 34.29 36.67
C PHE A 746 29.34 34.10 35.16
N LEU A 747 28.71 34.91 34.32
CA LEU A 747 29.07 35.00 32.90
C LEU A 747 29.70 36.35 32.60
N ARG A 748 30.67 36.40 31.69
CA ARG A 748 31.45 37.61 31.42
C ARG A 748 31.62 37.90 29.94
N PHE A 749 31.51 39.17 29.58
CA PHE A 749 31.94 39.65 28.26
C PHE A 749 33.46 39.88 28.23
N PRO A 750 34.09 39.84 27.05
CA PRO A 750 35.50 40.21 26.85
C PRO A 750 35.87 41.61 27.39
N CYS A 751 34.92 42.55 27.41
CA CYS A 751 35.12 43.88 27.98
C CYS A 751 35.20 43.91 29.51
N GLY A 752 34.99 42.77 30.17
CA GLY A 752 35.09 42.60 31.61
C GLY A 752 33.80 42.84 32.40
N ALA A 753 32.73 43.34 31.76
CA ALA A 753 31.40 43.42 32.36
C ALA A 753 30.75 42.03 32.49
N SER A 754 29.86 41.85 33.47
CA SER A 754 29.10 40.61 33.63
C SER A 754 27.96 40.55 32.61
N ALA A 755 27.72 39.37 32.05
CA ALA A 755 26.59 39.05 31.17
C ALA A 755 25.42 38.40 31.91
N ALA A 756 25.70 37.80 33.08
CA ALA A 756 24.71 37.22 33.96
C ALA A 756 25.18 37.32 35.42
N VAL A 757 24.22 37.43 36.34
CA VAL A 757 24.45 37.49 37.79
C VAL A 757 23.63 36.42 38.50
N ARG A 758 24.18 35.88 39.58
CA ARG A 758 23.48 34.98 40.50
C ARG A 758 23.49 35.59 41.89
N ARG A 759 22.41 35.41 42.65
CA ARG A 759 22.32 35.83 44.05
C ARG A 759 21.58 34.80 44.87
N GLU A 760 21.94 34.71 46.13
CA GLU A 760 21.22 33.94 47.13
C GLU A 760 20.77 34.92 48.21
N ASP A 761 19.47 34.93 48.51
CA ASP A 761 18.92 35.77 49.56
C ASP A 761 19.38 35.25 50.92
N PRO A 762 20.10 36.06 51.72
CA PRO A 762 20.71 35.59 52.95
C PRO A 762 19.70 35.25 54.06
N SER A 763 18.44 35.67 53.92
CA SER A 763 17.41 35.45 54.93
C SER A 763 16.58 34.20 54.68
N SER A 764 16.23 33.95 53.42
CA SER A 764 15.35 32.87 53.00
C SER A 764 16.07 31.71 52.34
N GLY A 765 17.31 31.93 51.84
CA GLY A 765 18.04 30.97 51.02
C GLY A 765 17.51 30.87 49.58
N GLY A 766 16.51 31.68 49.20
CA GLY A 766 15.99 31.72 47.84
C GLY A 766 17.03 32.23 46.85
N LYS A 767 17.02 31.71 45.63
CA LYS A 767 18.07 31.96 44.64
C LYS A 767 17.50 32.64 43.41
N LEU A 768 18.26 33.57 42.85
CA LEU A 768 17.92 34.20 41.58
C LEU A 768 19.14 34.22 40.65
N VAL A 769 18.92 33.79 39.41
CA VAL A 769 19.83 33.98 38.29
C VAL A 769 19.18 34.95 37.31
N PHE A 770 19.88 36.02 36.98
CA PHE A 770 19.49 36.95 35.92
C PHE A 770 20.50 36.87 34.78
N ILE A 771 20.02 36.59 33.58
CA ILE A 771 20.81 36.56 32.35
C ILE A 771 20.41 37.76 31.51
N GLY A 772 21.36 38.67 31.25
CA GLY A 772 21.14 39.92 30.49
C GLY A 772 20.99 39.72 28.98
N PHE A 773 20.67 38.51 28.55
CA PHE A 773 20.38 38.12 27.18
C PHE A 773 19.40 36.95 27.21
N GLY A 774 18.63 36.78 26.14
CA GLY A 774 17.69 35.68 25.97
C GLY A 774 18.39 34.35 25.70
N LEU A 775 18.03 33.31 26.47
CA LEU A 775 18.55 31.95 26.30
C LEU A 775 18.19 31.34 24.94
N GLU A 776 17.04 31.71 24.37
CA GLU A 776 16.63 31.34 23.02
C GLU A 776 17.65 31.78 21.97
N GLY A 777 18.35 32.90 22.21
CA GLY A 777 19.39 33.44 21.34
C GLY A 777 20.73 32.68 21.36
N ILE A 778 20.93 31.72 22.29
CA ILE A 778 22.15 30.91 22.32
C ILE A 778 22.21 30.03 21.08
N SER A 779 23.27 30.18 20.31
CA SER A 779 23.54 29.36 19.14
C SER A 779 24.51 28.23 19.48
N HIS A 780 24.28 27.06 18.91
CA HIS A 780 25.15 25.90 19.00
C HIS A 780 25.45 25.36 17.59
N PRO A 781 26.60 25.72 16.98
CA PRO A 781 27.01 25.13 15.72
C PRO A 781 27.35 23.64 15.93
N ALA A 782 26.61 22.76 15.25
CA ALA A 782 26.74 21.32 15.41
C ALA A 782 28.18 20.83 15.17
N GLY A 783 28.68 19.98 16.07
CA GLY A 783 29.98 19.31 15.94
C GLY A 783 31.19 20.10 16.44
N SER A 784 31.02 21.25 17.10
CA SER A 784 32.13 21.97 17.73
C SER A 784 32.16 21.78 19.24
N PRO A 785 33.11 21.03 19.81
CA PRO A 785 33.25 20.87 21.26
C PRO A 785 33.72 22.16 21.96
N ALA A 786 33.81 23.29 21.25
CA ALA A 786 34.32 24.56 21.76
C ALA A 786 33.25 25.47 22.40
N TYR A 787 31.96 25.11 22.33
CA TYR A 787 30.86 25.95 22.81
C TYR A 787 30.01 25.27 23.87
N THR A 788 29.44 26.07 24.78
CA THR A 788 28.42 25.63 25.74
C THR A 788 27.03 25.89 25.16
N GLY A 789 26.18 24.86 25.09
CA GLY A 789 24.82 24.98 24.58
C GLY A 789 23.80 25.39 25.65
N ARG A 790 22.55 25.59 25.21
CA ARG A 790 21.42 25.95 26.07
C ARG A 790 21.09 24.87 27.11
N PRO A 791 21.02 23.56 26.75
CA PRO A 791 20.76 22.51 27.74
C PRO A 791 21.81 22.47 28.86
N GLU A 792 23.10 22.64 28.53
CA GLU A 792 24.19 22.59 29.50
C GLU A 792 24.15 23.78 30.47
N LEU A 793 23.92 24.99 29.95
CA LEU A 793 23.77 26.19 30.78
C LEU A 793 22.57 26.07 31.72
N MET A 794 21.42 25.66 31.17
CA MET A 794 20.18 25.52 31.94
C MET A 794 20.33 24.46 33.03
N LEU A 795 20.86 23.27 32.71
CA LEU A 795 21.08 22.21 33.69
C LEU A 795 22.02 22.64 34.82
N SER A 796 23.09 23.38 34.52
CA SER A 796 24.02 23.87 35.55
C SER A 796 23.35 24.88 36.49
N ILE A 797 22.54 25.80 35.95
CA ILE A 797 21.75 26.74 36.76
C ILE A 797 20.76 25.99 37.64
N LEU A 798 20.02 25.04 37.07
CA LEU A 798 19.05 24.22 37.82
C LEU A 798 19.73 23.43 38.93
N ARG A 799 20.91 22.83 38.69
CA ARG A 799 21.71 22.15 39.72
C ARG A 799 22.15 23.08 40.85
N TRP A 800 22.49 24.32 40.52
CA TRP A 800 22.84 25.32 41.52
C TRP A 800 21.61 25.73 42.36
N PHE A 801 20.43 25.82 41.76
CA PHE A 801 19.18 26.00 42.49
C PHE A 801 18.91 24.82 43.43
N ASN A 802 18.92 23.61 42.90
CA ASN A 802 18.70 22.38 43.63
C ASN A 802 19.56 21.24 43.06
N ALA A 803 20.48 20.71 43.86
CA ALA A 803 21.42 19.68 43.43
C ALA A 803 20.74 18.35 43.01
N THR A 804 19.46 18.19 43.30
CA THR A 804 18.66 17.04 42.84
C THR A 804 18.26 17.11 41.37
N PHE A 805 18.43 18.25 40.69
CA PHE A 805 18.31 18.32 39.23
C PHE A 805 19.45 17.50 38.62
N GLN A 806 19.15 16.26 38.30
CA GLN A 806 20.03 15.37 37.56
C GLN A 806 19.43 15.18 36.17
N VAL A 807 20.28 14.86 35.18
CA VAL A 807 19.73 14.32 33.93
C VAL A 807 18.96 13.08 34.39
N ALA A 808 17.67 13.02 34.10
CA ALA A 808 16.90 11.83 34.44
C ALA A 808 17.65 10.63 33.83
N GLU A 809 18.18 9.73 34.68
CA GLU A 809 18.43 8.38 34.20
C GLU A 809 17.08 7.92 33.69
N GLN A 810 17.02 7.59 32.40
CA GLN A 810 15.83 7.03 31.78
C GLN A 810 15.29 5.97 32.75
N ILE A 811 14.10 6.22 33.32
CA ILE A 811 13.53 5.31 34.30
C ILE A 811 13.19 4.04 33.53
N LEU A 812 14.13 3.12 33.50
CA LEU A 812 13.90 1.76 33.04
C LEU A 812 12.88 1.17 34.02
N PRO A 813 11.75 0.64 33.54
CA PRO A 813 10.75 0.07 34.42
C PRO A 813 11.40 -1.00 35.31
N LYS A 814 11.16 -0.90 36.61
CA LYS A 814 11.88 -1.68 37.64
C LYS A 814 11.43 -3.13 37.73
N THR A 815 10.39 -3.51 36.99
CA THR A 815 9.80 -4.83 37.01
C THR A 815 9.44 -5.22 35.58
N LEU A 816 10.05 -6.32 35.12
CA LEU A 816 9.61 -7.09 33.96
C LEU A 816 8.78 -8.25 34.52
N GLU A 817 7.47 -8.22 34.34
CA GLU A 817 6.60 -9.35 34.67
C GLU A 817 6.26 -10.10 33.39
N ILE A 818 6.51 -11.42 33.39
CA ILE A 818 6.17 -12.30 32.28
C ILE A 818 5.05 -13.23 32.74
N ARG A 819 3.90 -13.13 32.09
CA ARG A 819 2.75 -14.03 32.30
C ARG A 819 2.55 -14.90 31.07
N ALA A 820 2.29 -16.18 31.29
CA ALA A 820 1.92 -17.12 30.24
C ALA A 820 0.53 -17.68 30.56
N TYR A 821 -0.44 -17.47 29.66
CA TYR A 821 -1.80 -18.00 29.84
C TYR A 821 -2.38 -18.50 28.50
N PRO A 822 -3.06 -19.66 28.49
CA PRO A 822 -3.20 -20.62 29.60
C PRO A 822 -1.86 -21.29 29.95
N ASN A 823 -1.66 -21.67 31.22
CA ASN A 823 -0.51 -22.46 31.65
C ASN A 823 -0.97 -23.52 32.69
N PRO A 824 -0.97 -24.82 32.35
CA PRO A 824 -0.50 -25.42 31.09
C PRO A 824 -1.38 -25.07 29.87
N PHE A 825 -0.78 -24.98 28.68
CA PHE A 825 -1.45 -24.77 27.39
C PHE A 825 -1.40 -26.03 26.53
N ASN A 826 -2.22 -26.07 25.46
CA ASN A 826 -2.20 -27.13 24.45
C ASN A 826 -1.55 -26.64 23.15
N SER A 827 -2.31 -25.94 22.29
CA SER A 827 -1.83 -25.45 20.98
C SER A 827 -1.35 -23.99 20.97
N THR A 828 -1.78 -23.17 21.93
CA THR A 828 -1.52 -21.73 21.92
C THR A 828 -1.34 -21.22 23.35
N VAL A 829 -0.35 -20.34 23.54
CA VAL A 829 -0.09 -19.65 24.81
C VAL A 829 0.16 -18.19 24.53
N ARG A 830 -0.48 -17.29 25.29
CA ARG A 830 -0.20 -15.87 25.24
C ARG A 830 0.88 -15.55 26.28
N ILE A 831 2.00 -15.02 25.81
CA ILE A 831 3.05 -14.45 26.67
C ILE A 831 2.80 -12.95 26.78
N SER A 832 2.43 -12.47 27.96
CA SER A 832 2.24 -11.06 28.26
C SER A 832 3.43 -10.56 29.04
N ILE A 833 4.01 -9.45 28.61
CA ILE A 833 5.17 -8.84 29.24
C ILE A 833 4.76 -7.45 29.72
N GLU A 834 4.57 -7.30 31.03
CA GLU A 834 4.33 -5.99 31.65
C GLU A 834 5.69 -5.38 32.01
N GLY A 835 6.05 -4.27 31.35
CA GLY A 835 7.35 -3.62 31.52
C GLY A 835 7.85 -2.95 30.24
N PRO A 836 9.16 -2.64 30.14
CA PRO A 836 9.73 -2.09 28.92
C PRO A 836 9.71 -3.17 27.83
N ALA A 837 9.33 -2.80 26.61
CA ALA A 837 9.31 -3.74 25.48
C ALA A 837 10.68 -4.40 25.33
N PRO A 838 10.79 -5.73 25.53
CA PRO A 838 12.07 -6.41 25.38
C PRO A 838 12.53 -6.30 23.93
N THR A 839 13.81 -6.05 23.70
CA THR A 839 14.40 -6.11 22.36
C THR A 839 14.30 -7.51 21.77
N ARG A 840 14.21 -8.54 22.63
CA ARG A 840 14.16 -9.95 22.25
C ARG A 840 13.54 -10.83 23.34
N VAL A 841 12.69 -11.77 22.95
CA VAL A 841 12.17 -12.87 23.76
C VAL A 841 12.63 -14.17 23.11
N GLU A 842 13.25 -15.08 23.88
CA GLU A 842 13.68 -16.39 23.38
C GLU A 842 12.92 -17.50 24.12
N ILE A 843 12.40 -18.49 23.38
CA ILE A 843 11.69 -19.64 23.93
C ILE A 843 12.64 -20.84 23.91
N PHE A 844 12.72 -21.58 25.02
CA PHE A 844 13.54 -22.78 25.15
C PHE A 844 12.69 -23.98 25.58
N ASP A 845 13.07 -25.18 25.14
CA ASP A 845 12.53 -26.42 25.71
C ASP A 845 13.17 -26.75 27.06
N ILE A 846 12.62 -27.77 27.75
CA ILE A 846 13.13 -28.23 29.04
C ILE A 846 14.57 -28.81 28.98
N ALA A 847 15.08 -29.10 27.78
CA ALA A 847 16.45 -29.56 27.56
C ALA A 847 17.41 -28.38 27.28
N GLY A 848 16.93 -27.14 27.30
CA GLY A 848 17.70 -25.93 27.04
C GLY A 848 17.97 -25.66 25.57
N ARG A 849 17.26 -26.32 24.64
CA ARG A 849 17.34 -26.02 23.20
C ARG A 849 16.40 -24.85 22.89
N ARG A 850 16.90 -23.85 22.16
CA ARG A 850 16.11 -22.70 21.73
C ARG A 850 15.11 -23.13 20.65
N ILE A 851 13.83 -22.88 20.89
CA ILE A 851 12.70 -23.23 20.03
C ILE A 851 12.28 -22.05 19.17
N ASP A 852 12.32 -20.81 19.70
CA ASP A 852 11.87 -19.63 18.95
C ASP A 852 12.47 -18.30 19.47
N VAL A 853 12.38 -17.23 18.68
CA VAL A 853 12.83 -15.86 18.98
C VAL A 853 11.82 -14.82 18.49
N ILE A 854 11.31 -13.98 19.39
CA ILE A 854 10.46 -12.82 19.08
C ILE A 854 11.30 -11.55 19.31
N ALA A 855 11.63 -10.79 18.26
CA ALA A 855 12.51 -9.61 18.36
C ALA A 855 11.80 -8.31 17.94
N ARG A 856 12.25 -7.19 18.50
CA ARG A 856 11.84 -5.85 18.06
C ARG A 856 12.66 -5.47 16.81
N SER A 857 12.02 -4.89 15.79
CA SER A 857 12.57 -4.67 14.43
C SER A 857 13.79 -3.73 14.30
N ASP A 858 14.37 -3.26 15.42
CA ASP A 858 15.46 -2.26 15.40
C ASP A 858 16.85 -2.84 15.72
N SER A 859 17.02 -4.18 15.70
CA SER A 859 18.34 -4.80 15.83
C SER A 859 18.79 -5.44 14.52
N ASP A 860 19.89 -4.91 13.96
CA ASP A 860 20.60 -5.31 12.73
C ASP A 860 21.10 -6.78 12.65
N GLU A 861 20.55 -7.72 13.42
CA GLU A 861 20.82 -9.16 13.23
C GLU A 861 19.72 -9.80 12.37
N LYS A 862 19.95 -9.84 11.05
CA LYS A 862 19.18 -10.63 10.10
C LYS A 862 19.09 -12.09 10.55
N SER A 863 17.87 -12.56 10.79
CA SER A 863 17.57 -13.99 10.91
C SER A 863 17.84 -14.70 9.57
N PRO A 864 18.55 -15.83 9.51
CA PRO A 864 18.83 -16.54 8.26
C PRO A 864 17.62 -17.29 7.66
N TYR A 865 16.40 -16.98 8.11
CA TYR A 865 15.14 -17.58 7.62
C TYR A 865 14.00 -16.56 7.43
N ALA A 866 14.31 -15.27 7.30
CA ALA A 866 13.31 -14.24 6.97
C ALA A 866 13.27 -13.98 5.46
N SER A 867 12.10 -14.16 4.85
CA SER A 867 11.71 -13.59 3.56
C SER A 867 11.58 -12.08 3.73
N ASP A 868 12.40 -11.32 3.00
CA ASP A 868 12.45 -9.85 3.06
C ASP A 868 11.30 -9.25 2.20
N GLU A 869 10.13 -9.04 2.79
CA GLU A 869 9.09 -8.08 2.34
C GLU A 869 8.65 -7.27 3.56
N ILE A 870 9.15 -6.04 3.78
CA ILE A 870 8.43 -4.96 4.52
C ILE A 870 9.00 -3.60 4.10
N SER A 871 8.14 -2.75 3.50
CA SER A 871 8.27 -1.28 3.45
C SER A 871 7.54 -0.69 4.67
N PRO A 872 7.97 0.45 5.25
CA PRO A 872 7.86 0.70 6.68
C PRO A 872 6.53 1.37 7.05
N LEU A 873 5.70 0.73 7.87
CA LEU A 873 4.74 1.32 8.82
C LEU A 873 3.86 0.19 9.39
N TRP A 874 3.65 0.21 10.71
CA TRP A 874 2.74 -0.65 11.50
C TRP A 874 3.21 -2.10 11.77
N VAL A 875 3.52 -2.39 13.05
CA VAL A 875 3.56 -3.75 13.59
C VAL A 875 2.31 -3.93 14.46
N GLU A 876 1.29 -4.52 13.85
CA GLU A 876 0.21 -5.20 14.55
C GLU A 876 0.81 -6.50 15.13
N MET A 877 0.81 -6.70 16.45
CA MET A 877 1.07 -8.03 17.03
C MET A 877 -0.21 -8.88 16.95
N THR A 878 -0.74 -9.05 15.75
CA THR A 878 -1.62 -10.15 15.40
C THR A 878 -0.73 -11.29 14.94
N ALA A 879 -0.70 -12.38 15.71
CA ALA A 879 -0.13 -13.62 15.23
C ALA A 879 -0.99 -14.16 14.08
N LYS A 880 -0.77 -13.64 12.88
CA LYS A 880 -1.06 -14.30 11.61
C LYS A 880 0.25 -14.49 10.86
N SER A 881 1.12 -15.31 11.43
CA SER A 881 1.82 -16.26 10.59
C SER A 881 1.01 -17.56 10.67
N GLU A 882 0.36 -17.93 9.58
CA GLU A 882 -0.02 -19.32 9.33
C GLU A 882 1.28 -20.11 9.12
N GLY A 883 2.00 -20.30 10.23
CA GLY A 883 3.16 -21.17 10.36
C GLY A 883 2.74 -22.34 11.25
N ASP A 884 2.32 -23.40 10.58
CA ASP A 884 1.85 -24.66 11.12
C ASP A 884 2.71 -25.16 12.31
N CYS A 885 2.17 -25.12 13.53
CA CYS A 885 2.83 -25.62 14.74
C CYS A 885 2.76 -27.16 14.81
N PHE A 886 3.38 -27.87 13.86
CA PHE A 886 3.45 -29.35 13.87
C PHE A 886 4.49 -29.95 14.85
N GLY A 887 5.16 -29.13 15.67
CA GLY A 887 6.28 -29.58 16.52
C GLY A 887 5.96 -29.98 17.97
N LEU A 888 4.71 -29.86 18.43
CA LEU A 888 4.33 -30.18 19.81
C LEU A 888 3.28 -31.32 19.84
N ARG A 889 3.70 -32.51 19.45
CA ARG A 889 3.08 -33.76 19.90
C ARG A 889 4.16 -34.60 20.58
N SER A 890 3.76 -35.23 21.69
CA SER A 890 4.53 -36.27 22.40
C SER A 890 5.13 -37.31 21.46
#